data_AF-A0AA35SR38-F1
#
_entry.id   AF-A0AA35SR38-F1
#
_cell.length_a   1.000
_cell.length_b   1.000
_cell.length_c   1.000
_cell.angle_alpha   90.00
_cell.angle_beta   90.00
_cell.angle_gamma   90.00
#
_symmetry.space_group_name_H-M   'P 1'
#
loop_
_entity.id
_entity.type
_entity.pdbx_description
1 polymer ?
#
loop_
_entity_poly.entity_id
_entity_poly.type
_entity_poly.pdbx_seq_one_letter_code
_entity_poly.pdbx_strand_id
1 'polypeptide(L)'
;MSDTPSQPTELSQEEMRHRRLQRLGGLSLQGSSPPSLTPSPGTSTLPHTKTTSPEGRKATPTSSATRGDVMEVEPLPLHRQKKARSPRTTPTILTDHVIRPKAKRSYTGELARAHSLPSPSTPHSSLISLLSQIFRVSLPVTGSNGAGSKDFVPLPQLSQQLRDLGESAYVDVRDLASQLLMERIPLFHEARLDQGTTVADGPSSLPSYLADHTHSSAPSSSLAPRLTNQIAGEGAMAYLLDCYDRSLHESRSTLKVRSPEVDRAAVLSVVSQIVVSFSSLLLTDWLDPPHLQIPTSECPSLLLPHLLSHPPLPTGFLPDLILHCHTHSLPDENLLHSVFHPLLVNLQELALHANPLCDNVCDIFFAISELTSVKSEGNFRPICSLMTSDRLWLTSSDEGCHALQFQTLIGPFLSLSGLLLEWAGPTDKLHPRHTPNEALSALTETITQKLNICRNEMFKVLHSVLRCTETRSKALDFFQATLSLNSRRANLHVDRHVVSSDGFMLNLSVVMQKLCDKIKPSMVDPHYLYRPNSRLELTSSETRICCSSKWFTDTQSQLETRGVLSGQVKFPTECFLMTVHCVHLTWTTAIRHLRELRRELYQIRRNLRLGNVPSQVSQQLKGRESVLQKMVTNMEGLILEDTETLGLTMTFLCQLARWLCLQLAGPDEESPSLPLPESVPVEFAVVPEFFLEVIADFLIFAAQ
;
A
#
# COMPACT_ATOMS: atom_id res chain seq x y z
N MET A 1 -20.95 -57.71 -3.66
CA MET A 1 -20.27 -56.59 -4.33
C MET A 1 -20.87 -55.30 -3.83
N SER A 2 -20.15 -54.61 -2.94
CA SER A 2 -19.89 -53.16 -2.96
C SER A 2 -19.50 -52.71 -1.53
N ASP A 3 -18.32 -53.12 -1.10
CA ASP A 3 -17.60 -52.43 -0.02
C ASP A 3 -17.06 -51.12 -0.59
N THR A 4 -17.66 -50.00 -0.20
CA THR A 4 -17.07 -48.67 -0.36
C THR A 4 -16.24 -48.38 0.89
N PRO A 5 -14.95 -48.02 0.78
CA PRO A 5 -14.13 -47.73 1.94
C PRO A 5 -14.57 -46.39 2.55
N SER A 6 -14.98 -46.43 3.82
CA SER A 6 -15.20 -45.24 4.65
C SER A 6 -13.94 -44.38 4.70
N GLN A 7 -14.03 -43.12 4.27
CA GLN A 7 -12.99 -42.12 4.49
C GLN A 7 -12.67 -42.01 5.99
N PRO A 8 -11.40 -41.80 6.38
CA PRO A 8 -11.05 -41.59 7.78
C PRO A 8 -11.63 -40.26 8.24
N THR A 9 -12.50 -40.29 9.25
CA THR A 9 -13.00 -39.10 9.93
C THR A 9 -11.81 -38.32 10.50
N GLU A 10 -11.55 -37.13 9.96
CA GLU A 10 -10.56 -36.22 10.52
C GLU A 10 -10.97 -35.89 11.97
N LEU A 11 -10.08 -36.19 12.93
CA LEU A 11 -10.28 -35.85 14.33
C LEU A 11 -10.35 -34.33 14.50
N SER A 12 -11.33 -33.82 15.25
CA SER A 12 -11.41 -32.39 15.56
C SER A 12 -10.19 -31.94 16.37
N GLN A 13 -9.79 -30.67 16.20
CA GLN A 13 -8.66 -30.08 16.93
C GLN A 13 -8.83 -30.19 18.46
N GLU A 14 -10.07 -30.06 18.94
CA GLU A 14 -10.43 -30.22 20.35
C GLU A 14 -10.21 -31.65 20.86
N GLU A 15 -10.50 -32.67 20.04
CA GLU A 15 -10.22 -34.07 20.38
C GLU A 15 -8.72 -34.38 20.40
N MET A 16 -7.96 -33.80 19.46
CA MET A 16 -6.50 -33.89 19.47
C MET A 16 -5.92 -33.23 20.72
N ARG A 17 -6.46 -32.08 21.13
CA ARG A 17 -6.09 -31.40 22.38
C ARG A 17 -6.42 -32.27 23.59
N HIS A 18 -7.63 -32.83 23.70
CA HIS A 18 -8.02 -33.69 24.83
C HIS A 18 -7.07 -34.89 24.94
N ARG A 19 -6.66 -35.49 23.82
CA ARG A 19 -5.67 -36.56 23.79
C ARG A 19 -4.26 -36.09 24.18
N ARG A 20 -3.85 -34.87 23.80
CA ARG A 20 -2.57 -34.26 24.23
C ARG A 20 -2.56 -33.97 25.73
N LEU A 21 -3.64 -33.39 26.26
CA LEU A 21 -3.81 -33.13 27.69
C LEU A 21 -3.87 -34.42 28.51
N GLN A 22 -4.51 -35.48 28.02
CA GLN A 22 -4.47 -36.81 28.65
C GLN A 22 -3.06 -37.41 28.68
N ARG A 23 -2.26 -37.19 27.64
CA ARG A 23 -0.85 -37.63 27.61
C ARG A 23 0.04 -36.82 28.56
N LEU A 24 -0.23 -35.52 28.70
CA LEU A 24 0.46 -34.64 29.65
C LEU A 24 0.04 -34.91 31.10
N GLY A 25 -1.23 -35.24 31.33
CA GLY A 25 -1.78 -35.64 32.63
C GLY A 25 -1.34 -37.02 33.13
N GLY A 26 -0.61 -37.80 32.31
CA GLY A 26 0.07 -39.03 32.73
C GLY A 26 1.28 -38.78 33.64
N LEU A 27 1.73 -37.52 33.76
CA LEU A 27 2.70 -37.07 34.76
C LEU A 27 1.94 -36.36 35.90
N SER A 28 1.38 -37.18 36.79
CA SER A 28 0.92 -36.88 38.16
C SER A 28 0.94 -35.40 38.62
N LEU A 29 -0.22 -34.75 38.62
CA LEU A 29 -0.59 -33.78 39.65
C LEU A 29 -1.84 -34.30 40.36
N GLN A 30 -1.64 -34.86 41.57
CA GLN A 30 -2.71 -35.08 42.53
C GLN A 30 -3.22 -33.71 43.01
N GLY A 31 -4.50 -33.40 42.77
CA GLY A 31 -5.15 -32.30 43.46
C GLY A 31 -6.42 -31.79 42.78
N SER A 32 -7.54 -32.01 43.47
CA SER A 32 -8.86 -31.37 43.33
C SER A 32 -9.82 -31.87 42.24
N SER A 33 -10.87 -32.53 42.74
CA SER A 33 -12.16 -32.75 42.07
C SER A 33 -13.02 -31.47 42.10
N PRO A 34 -14.01 -31.33 41.18
CA PRO A 34 -14.83 -30.12 41.06
C PRO A 34 -15.95 -30.07 42.12
N PRO A 35 -16.43 -28.88 42.55
CA PRO A 35 -17.49 -28.79 43.54
C PRO A 35 -18.87 -29.02 42.88
N SER A 36 -19.66 -29.86 43.54
CA SER A 36 -21.07 -30.10 43.22
C SER A 36 -21.97 -29.08 43.90
N LEU A 37 -22.93 -28.55 43.16
CA LEU A 37 -23.98 -27.65 43.66
C LEU A 37 -25.15 -28.46 44.22
N THR A 38 -25.47 -28.29 45.50
CA THR A 38 -26.82 -28.51 46.03
C THR A 38 -27.19 -27.39 47.01
N PRO A 39 -28.45 -26.90 47.03
CA PRO A 39 -28.87 -25.81 47.88
C PRO A 39 -29.54 -26.32 49.17
N SER A 40 -29.35 -25.63 50.30
CA SER A 40 -30.24 -25.72 51.45
C SER A 40 -30.16 -24.46 52.34
N PRO A 41 -31.24 -24.08 53.04
CA PRO A 41 -31.47 -22.73 53.54
C PRO A 41 -31.24 -22.56 55.05
N GLY A 42 -30.98 -21.32 55.47
CA GLY A 42 -31.60 -20.74 56.67
C GLY A 42 -30.78 -20.60 57.96
N THR A 43 -30.74 -19.35 58.41
CA THR A 43 -30.84 -18.85 59.81
C THR A 43 -29.57 -18.56 60.65
N SER A 44 -29.43 -17.24 60.95
CA SER A 44 -28.98 -16.59 62.20
C SER A 44 -27.58 -16.94 62.77
N THR A 45 -26.66 -16.01 63.02
CA THR A 45 -26.73 -14.90 63.99
C THR A 45 -25.43 -14.07 63.90
N LEU A 46 -25.55 -12.76 64.15
CA LEU A 46 -24.46 -11.78 64.36
C LEU A 46 -23.76 -12.00 65.73
N PRO A 47 -22.55 -11.44 65.98
CA PRO A 47 -22.47 -10.06 66.51
C PRO A 47 -21.29 -9.18 66.00
N HIS A 48 -21.63 -7.89 65.81
CA HIS A 48 -20.93 -6.63 66.14
C HIS A 48 -19.38 -6.55 66.14
N THR A 49 -18.78 -5.55 65.48
CA THR A 49 -18.54 -4.18 66.00
C THR A 49 -18.42 -3.14 64.85
N LYS A 50 -19.18 -2.02 64.84
CA LYS A 50 -18.80 -0.63 65.25
C LYS A 50 -17.39 -0.22 64.78
N THR A 51 -17.08 0.89 64.10
CA THR A 51 -17.63 2.25 63.84
C THR A 51 -16.51 2.92 63.00
N THR A 52 -16.65 3.83 62.03
CA THR A 52 -17.15 5.21 62.03
C THR A 52 -16.88 5.79 60.63
N SER A 53 -17.85 6.47 60.03
CA SER A 53 -17.62 7.56 59.08
C SER A 53 -17.71 8.89 59.83
N PRO A 54 -17.22 10.01 59.29
CA PRO A 54 -18.20 10.94 58.72
C PRO A 54 -17.77 11.71 57.46
N GLU A 55 -18.80 12.01 56.65
CA GLU A 55 -19.10 13.27 55.93
C GLU A 55 -18.04 13.87 54.97
N GLY A 56 -18.31 14.19 53.71
CA GLY A 56 -19.56 14.48 53.01
C GLY A 56 -19.57 15.93 52.53
N ARG A 57 -19.47 16.19 51.21
CA ARG A 57 -19.94 17.45 50.60
C ARG A 57 -20.27 17.30 49.10
N LYS A 58 -21.60 17.27 48.90
CA LYS A 58 -22.48 17.68 47.79
C LYS A 58 -21.94 18.05 46.41
N ALA A 59 -22.68 17.52 45.43
CA ALA A 59 -22.70 17.77 44.00
C ALA A 59 -23.34 19.11 43.58
N THR A 60 -23.07 19.53 42.33
CA THR A 60 -24.07 19.94 41.32
C THR A 60 -23.40 20.05 39.91
N PRO A 61 -24.17 19.98 38.80
CA PRO A 61 -23.74 19.41 37.52
C PRO A 61 -23.40 20.45 36.46
N THR A 62 -22.59 20.08 35.46
CA THR A 62 -22.52 20.84 34.20
C THR A 62 -22.29 19.93 32.99
N SER A 63 -23.17 20.13 32.01
CA SER A 63 -23.26 19.62 30.63
C SER A 63 -21.98 19.13 29.96
N SER A 64 -21.99 17.87 29.46
CA SER A 64 -21.01 17.34 28.51
C SER A 64 -21.49 17.55 27.07
N ALA A 65 -20.82 18.44 26.33
CA ALA A 65 -20.87 18.50 24.88
C ALA A 65 -19.82 17.52 24.31
N THR A 66 -20.26 16.67 23.39
CA THR A 66 -19.47 15.74 22.59
C THR A 66 -18.40 16.47 21.76
N ARG A 67 -17.12 16.09 21.94
CA ARG A 67 -16.01 16.49 21.07
C ARG A 67 -15.26 15.23 20.65
N GLY A 68 -15.21 14.99 19.34
CA GLY A 68 -14.52 13.86 18.74
C GLY A 68 -12.99 14.02 18.84
N ASP A 69 -12.32 12.93 19.19
CA ASP A 69 -10.86 12.87 19.29
C ASP A 69 -10.23 12.91 17.88
N VAL A 70 -9.46 13.97 17.64
CA VAL A 70 -8.52 14.10 16.53
C VAL A 70 -7.12 13.91 17.08
N MET A 71 -6.32 13.05 16.45
CA MET A 71 -4.89 12.91 16.73
C MET A 71 -4.16 14.22 16.39
N GLU A 72 -3.73 14.98 17.41
CA GLU A 72 -2.64 15.95 17.31
C GLU A 72 -1.46 15.53 18.19
N VAL A 73 -0.25 15.68 17.68
CA VAL A 73 1.02 15.33 18.34
C VAL A 73 1.85 16.60 18.48
N GLU A 74 2.20 16.93 19.73
CA GLU A 74 3.17 17.96 20.08
C GLU A 74 4.56 17.32 20.30
N PRO A 75 5.68 17.91 19.82
CA PRO A 75 7.02 17.35 20.02
C PRO A 75 7.75 18.01 21.20
N LEU A 76 8.37 17.20 22.06
CA LEU A 76 9.34 17.64 23.09
C LEU A 76 10.72 16.96 22.90
N PRO A 77 11.82 17.56 23.40
CA PRO A 77 13.10 17.62 22.69
C PRO A 77 14.14 16.55 23.09
N LEU A 78 15.03 16.23 22.14
CA LEU A 78 16.14 15.29 22.26
C LEU A 78 17.34 15.86 23.04
N HIS A 79 17.84 15.08 24.00
CA HIS A 79 19.05 15.34 24.77
C HIS A 79 20.32 15.03 23.96
N ARG A 80 21.34 15.87 24.13
CA ARG A 80 22.57 15.95 23.33
C ARG A 80 23.71 15.22 24.04
N GLN A 81 24.32 14.19 23.44
CA GLN A 81 25.61 13.65 23.88
C GLN A 81 26.67 13.67 22.77
N LYS A 82 27.91 13.93 23.21
CA LYS A 82 29.06 14.42 22.44
C LYS A 82 29.86 13.29 21.75
N LYS A 83 30.46 13.64 20.61
CA LYS A 83 31.39 12.87 19.76
C LYS A 83 32.73 12.54 20.44
N ALA A 84 33.33 11.39 20.08
CA ALA A 84 34.78 11.21 20.00
C ALA A 84 35.20 10.25 18.85
N ARG A 85 35.94 10.81 17.89
CA ARG A 85 37.07 10.33 17.05
C ARG A 85 37.14 8.87 16.48
N SER A 86 37.22 8.80 15.15
CA SER A 86 37.68 7.68 14.28
C SER A 86 39.23 7.65 14.14
N PRO A 87 39.90 6.67 13.47
CA PRO A 87 39.87 6.50 11.99
C PRO A 87 40.14 5.10 11.36
N ARG A 88 39.94 5.05 10.01
CA ARG A 88 40.50 4.18 8.92
C ARG A 88 39.62 3.02 8.36
N THR A 89 38.93 3.19 7.21
CA THR A 89 39.28 2.96 5.75
C THR A 89 39.18 1.48 5.33
N THR A 90 38.34 1.00 4.40
CA THR A 90 38.15 1.32 2.94
C THR A 90 36.74 0.86 2.41
N PRO A 91 36.45 0.82 1.09
CA PRO A 91 35.69 1.79 0.31
C PRO A 91 34.20 1.43 0.04
N THR A 92 33.34 2.44 -0.06
CA THR A 92 31.92 2.33 -0.43
C THR A 92 31.74 2.66 -1.91
N ILE A 93 31.04 1.78 -2.63
CA ILE A 93 30.54 2.00 -3.99
C ILE A 93 29.39 3.01 -3.90
N LEU A 94 29.53 4.14 -4.61
CA LEU A 94 28.52 5.19 -4.76
C LEU A 94 27.44 4.73 -5.75
N THR A 95 26.25 4.40 -5.26
CA THR A 95 25.01 4.52 -6.03
C THR A 95 24.34 5.83 -5.64
N ASP A 96 24.29 6.76 -6.59
CA ASP A 96 23.55 8.02 -6.49
C ASP A 96 22.05 7.72 -6.36
N HIS A 97 21.58 7.55 -5.13
CA HIS A 97 20.16 7.60 -4.83
C HIS A 97 19.75 9.07 -4.77
N VAL A 98 18.97 9.50 -5.77
CA VAL A 98 18.27 10.80 -5.74
C VAL A 98 17.33 10.80 -4.54
N ILE A 99 17.79 11.38 -3.44
CA ILE A 99 16.96 11.70 -2.29
C ILE A 99 15.94 12.73 -2.78
N ARG A 100 14.70 12.31 -3.04
CA ARG A 100 13.57 13.22 -3.31
C ARG A 100 13.47 14.21 -2.14
N PRO A 101 13.70 15.52 -2.34
CA PRO A 101 13.49 16.49 -1.28
C PRO A 101 11.99 16.56 -0.98
N LYS A 102 11.59 16.11 0.21
CA LYS A 102 10.24 16.37 0.75
C LYS A 102 10.12 17.86 1.06
N ALA A 103 9.78 18.66 0.05
CA ALA A 103 9.26 19.99 0.27
C ALA A 103 7.86 19.84 0.90
N LYS A 104 7.79 19.90 2.23
CA LYS A 104 6.51 20.08 2.95
C LYS A 104 5.96 21.46 2.57
N ARG A 105 5.19 21.57 1.49
CA ARG A 105 4.14 22.60 1.43
C ARG A 105 3.10 22.16 2.44
N SER A 106 2.91 22.93 3.52
CA SER A 106 1.72 22.76 4.35
C SER A 106 0.54 23.17 3.46
N TYR A 107 -0.20 22.18 2.98
CA TYR A 107 -1.52 22.40 2.40
C TYR A 107 -2.48 22.74 3.54
N THR A 108 -2.35 23.95 4.08
CA THR A 108 -3.30 24.56 5.00
C THR A 108 -3.97 25.70 4.22
N GLY A 109 -5.16 25.39 3.70
CA GLY A 109 -6.22 26.32 3.32
C GLY A 109 -5.83 27.67 2.71
N GLU A 110 -5.56 27.71 1.41
CA GLU A 110 -5.68 28.92 0.58
C GLU A 110 -6.24 28.58 -0.82
N LEU A 111 -7.25 27.70 -0.89
CA LEU A 111 -7.98 27.43 -2.14
C LEU A 111 -9.44 27.92 -2.13
N ALA A 112 -9.86 28.63 -1.07
CA ALA A 112 -11.21 29.15 -0.91
C ALA A 112 -11.24 30.64 -0.50
N ARG A 113 -10.40 31.48 -1.11
CA ARG A 113 -10.66 32.91 -1.19
C ARG A 113 -10.83 33.30 -2.65
N ALA A 114 -12.06 33.64 -3.01
CA ALA A 114 -12.34 34.42 -4.20
C ALA A 114 -11.58 35.75 -4.06
N HIS A 115 -10.36 35.79 -4.57
CA HIS A 115 -9.63 37.03 -4.72
C HIS A 115 -10.31 37.79 -5.85
N SER A 116 -11.09 38.81 -5.49
CA SER A 116 -11.51 39.85 -6.43
C SER A 116 -10.27 40.42 -7.10
N LEU A 117 -10.19 40.26 -8.43
CA LEU A 117 -9.12 40.76 -9.30
C LEU A 117 -8.94 42.29 -9.13
N PRO A 118 -7.71 42.81 -9.16
CA PRO A 118 -7.48 44.24 -9.33
C PRO A 118 -7.81 44.68 -10.77
N SER A 119 -8.38 45.88 -10.90
CA SER A 119 -8.71 46.61 -12.13
C SER A 119 -7.50 46.90 -13.04
N PRO A 120 -7.70 47.32 -14.31
CA PRO A 120 -6.73 47.18 -15.40
C PRO A 120 -5.70 48.31 -15.37
N SER A 121 -4.50 48.02 -14.88
CA SER A 121 -3.34 48.87 -15.12
C SER A 121 -2.06 48.04 -15.10
N THR A 122 -2.02 46.97 -15.89
CA THR A 122 -0.78 46.31 -16.29
C THR A 122 -0.38 46.82 -17.68
N PRO A 123 0.91 47.02 -17.96
CA PRO A 123 1.34 47.13 -19.35
C PRO A 123 1.07 45.79 -20.04
N HIS A 124 -0.02 45.71 -20.81
CA HIS A 124 -0.52 44.51 -21.49
C HIS A 124 0.58 43.76 -22.26
N SER A 125 1.61 44.46 -22.74
CA SER A 125 2.78 43.90 -23.42
C SER A 125 3.63 42.94 -22.56
N SER A 126 3.80 43.19 -21.26
CA SER A 126 4.58 42.31 -20.38
C SER A 126 3.87 40.99 -20.10
N LEU A 127 2.52 41.00 -20.07
CA LEU A 127 1.71 39.81 -19.81
C LEU A 127 1.66 38.91 -21.04
N ILE A 128 1.49 39.50 -22.23
CA ILE A 128 1.54 38.78 -23.50
C ILE A 128 2.91 38.12 -23.70
N SER A 129 4.01 38.82 -23.38
CA SER A 129 5.36 38.25 -23.42
C SER A 129 5.51 37.06 -22.47
N LEU A 130 4.99 37.16 -21.24
CA LEU A 130 5.02 36.08 -20.26
C LEU A 130 4.25 34.83 -20.73
N LEU A 131 3.02 35.01 -21.22
CA LEU A 131 2.20 33.91 -21.74
C LEU A 131 2.82 33.29 -23.01
N SER A 132 3.39 34.10 -23.89
CA SER A 132 4.09 33.63 -25.09
C SER A 132 5.27 32.73 -24.76
N GLN A 133 5.99 33.01 -23.65
CA GLN A 133 7.11 32.21 -23.18
C GLN A 133 6.65 30.90 -22.52
N ILE A 134 5.57 30.94 -21.74
CA ILE A 134 5.03 29.74 -21.06
C ILE A 134 4.43 28.76 -22.07
N PHE A 135 3.65 29.26 -23.03
CA PHE A 135 2.99 28.43 -24.05
C PHE A 135 3.85 28.22 -25.31
N ARG A 136 4.99 28.89 -25.45
CA ARG A 136 5.84 28.86 -26.65
C ARG A 136 5.07 29.17 -27.94
N VAL A 137 4.29 30.24 -27.89
CA VAL A 137 3.47 30.74 -29.01
C VAL A 137 4.01 32.09 -29.45
N SER A 138 4.09 32.35 -30.77
CA SER A 138 4.43 33.68 -31.27
C SER A 138 3.16 34.53 -31.51
N LEU A 139 3.09 35.68 -30.85
CA LEU A 139 2.01 36.68 -30.98
C LEU A 139 2.57 38.01 -31.52
N PRO A 140 1.85 38.72 -32.40
CA PRO A 140 2.37 39.86 -33.17
C PRO A 140 2.73 41.11 -32.35
N VAL A 141 2.34 41.20 -31.08
CA VAL A 141 2.60 42.35 -30.19
C VAL A 141 4.02 42.30 -29.58
N THR A 142 4.74 41.19 -29.71
CA THR A 142 6.12 41.08 -29.22
C THR A 142 7.08 41.65 -30.27
N GLY A 143 7.60 42.86 -30.02
CA GLY A 143 8.62 43.49 -30.87
C GLY A 143 9.81 42.55 -31.10
N SER A 144 9.98 42.13 -32.35
CA SER A 144 11.24 41.75 -33.04
C SER A 144 12.28 40.83 -32.38
N ASN A 145 12.04 40.18 -31.24
CA ASN A 145 13.09 39.39 -30.57
C ASN A 145 12.86 37.86 -30.59
N GLY A 146 11.86 37.35 -31.31
CA GLY A 146 11.57 35.91 -31.36
C GLY A 146 11.05 35.35 -32.68
N ALA A 147 10.92 36.17 -33.73
CA ALA A 147 10.28 35.78 -34.99
C ALA A 147 11.08 34.78 -35.87
N GLY A 148 12.09 34.10 -35.31
CA GLY A 148 12.93 33.15 -36.02
C GLY A 148 13.49 31.99 -35.18
N SER A 149 13.03 31.81 -33.94
CA SER A 149 13.44 30.64 -33.14
C SER A 149 12.54 29.44 -33.47
N LYS A 150 13.14 28.27 -33.72
CA LYS A 150 12.44 27.00 -34.02
C LYS A 150 11.47 26.54 -32.91
N ASP A 151 11.53 27.16 -31.73
CA ASP A 151 10.79 26.77 -30.54
C ASP A 151 9.40 27.42 -30.41
N PHE A 152 9.07 28.47 -31.18
CA PHE A 152 7.80 29.20 -31.05
C PHE A 152 6.87 28.92 -32.23
N VAL A 153 5.63 28.50 -31.94
CA VAL A 153 4.63 28.21 -32.98
C VAL A 153 3.71 29.42 -33.20
N PRO A 154 3.56 29.90 -34.45
CA PRO A 154 2.62 30.96 -34.77
C PRO A 154 1.18 30.46 -34.73
N LEU A 155 0.29 31.19 -34.05
CA LEU A 155 -1.15 30.94 -34.06
C LEU A 155 -1.84 32.00 -34.94
N PRO A 156 -2.12 31.69 -36.22
CA PRO A 156 -2.53 32.71 -37.20
C PRO A 156 -3.93 33.27 -36.92
N GLN A 157 -4.86 32.45 -36.40
CA GLN A 157 -6.24 32.86 -36.08
C GLN A 157 -6.27 33.81 -34.88
N LEU A 158 -5.65 33.43 -33.76
CA LEU A 158 -5.51 34.33 -32.60
C LEU A 158 -4.72 35.60 -32.93
N SER A 159 -3.66 35.48 -33.75
CA SER A 159 -2.88 36.65 -34.20
C SER A 159 -3.70 37.60 -35.06
N GLN A 160 -4.67 37.10 -35.82
CA GLN A 160 -5.59 37.93 -36.60
C GLN A 160 -6.65 38.57 -35.70
N GLN A 161 -7.24 37.82 -34.76
CA GLN A 161 -8.21 38.35 -33.79
C GLN A 161 -7.63 39.47 -32.92
N LEU A 162 -6.38 39.32 -32.46
CA LEU A 162 -5.68 40.38 -31.70
C LEU A 162 -5.36 41.63 -32.54
N ARG A 163 -5.20 41.48 -33.86
CA ARG A 163 -5.02 42.61 -34.80
C ARG A 163 -6.34 43.31 -35.10
N ASP A 164 -7.44 42.58 -35.16
CA ASP A 164 -8.76 43.09 -35.54
C ASP A 164 -9.51 43.74 -34.35
N LEU A 165 -9.36 43.21 -33.12
CA LEU A 165 -10.07 43.68 -31.91
C LEU A 165 -9.21 44.62 -31.02
N GLY A 166 -7.92 44.79 -31.33
CA GLY A 166 -6.97 45.61 -30.56
C GLY A 166 -6.50 44.97 -29.24
N GLU A 167 -5.55 45.62 -28.55
CA GLU A 167 -4.95 45.14 -27.28
C GLU A 167 -5.95 44.99 -26.12
N SER A 168 -7.20 45.47 -26.29
CA SER A 168 -8.31 45.38 -25.34
C SER A 168 -9.22 44.15 -25.51
N ALA A 169 -8.95 43.27 -26.48
CA ALA A 169 -9.81 42.11 -26.77
C ALA A 169 -9.92 41.10 -25.62
N TYR A 170 -8.85 40.97 -24.81
CA TYR A 170 -8.79 40.05 -23.67
C TYR A 170 -8.46 40.84 -22.41
N VAL A 171 -9.48 41.11 -21.59
CA VAL A 171 -9.34 41.78 -20.29
C VAL A 171 -8.98 40.77 -19.19
N ASP A 172 -9.36 39.49 -19.36
CA ASP A 172 -9.06 38.39 -18.44
C ASP A 172 -7.92 37.50 -18.99
N VAL A 173 -6.93 37.23 -18.13
CA VAL A 173 -5.82 36.29 -18.38
C VAL A 173 -6.36 34.89 -18.68
N ARG A 174 -7.48 34.52 -18.04
CA ARG A 174 -8.08 33.20 -18.19
C ARG A 174 -8.55 32.95 -19.62
N ASP A 175 -9.21 33.92 -20.22
CA ASP A 175 -9.75 33.81 -21.58
C ASP A 175 -8.63 33.70 -22.61
N LEU A 176 -7.59 34.54 -22.47
CA LEU A 176 -6.43 34.51 -23.37
C LEU A 176 -5.65 33.20 -23.26
N ALA A 177 -5.38 32.72 -22.05
CA ALA A 177 -4.67 31.46 -21.84
C ALA A 177 -5.47 30.24 -22.33
N SER A 178 -6.80 30.26 -22.17
CA SER A 178 -7.67 29.18 -22.66
C SER A 178 -7.71 29.16 -24.19
N GLN A 179 -7.82 30.33 -24.84
CA GLN A 179 -7.79 30.44 -26.30
C GLN A 179 -6.45 29.97 -26.89
N LEU A 180 -5.32 30.31 -26.23
CA LEU A 180 -4.00 29.83 -26.63
C LEU A 180 -3.92 28.29 -26.64
N LEU A 181 -4.46 27.63 -25.62
CA LEU A 181 -4.47 26.17 -25.55
C LEU A 181 -5.46 25.54 -26.53
N MET A 182 -6.65 26.14 -26.70
CA MET A 182 -7.65 25.67 -27.68
C MET A 182 -7.14 25.67 -29.11
N GLU A 183 -6.30 26.64 -29.51
CA GLU A 183 -5.69 26.64 -30.85
C GLU A 183 -4.42 25.76 -30.90
N ARG A 184 -3.68 25.63 -29.79
CA ARG A 184 -2.39 24.91 -29.80
C ARG A 184 -2.53 23.39 -29.72
N ILE A 185 -3.46 22.87 -28.93
CA ILE A 185 -3.64 21.41 -28.71
C ILE A 185 -4.09 20.68 -29.99
N PRO A 186 -5.03 21.19 -30.80
CA PRO A 186 -5.44 20.53 -32.05
C PRO A 186 -4.32 20.35 -33.06
N LEU A 187 -3.32 21.25 -33.09
CA LEU A 187 -2.16 21.14 -33.99
C LEU A 187 -1.33 19.86 -33.77
N PHE A 188 -1.37 19.27 -32.57
CA PHE A 188 -0.72 17.98 -32.31
C PHE A 188 -1.44 16.81 -32.98
N HIS A 189 -2.75 16.94 -33.22
CA HIS A 189 -3.56 15.94 -33.91
C HIS A 189 -3.34 16.04 -35.43
N GLU A 190 -3.27 17.25 -35.98
CA GLU A 190 -2.98 17.49 -37.41
C GLU A 190 -1.59 17.00 -37.81
N ALA A 191 -0.56 17.28 -37.00
CA ALA A 191 0.82 16.84 -37.26
C ALA A 191 0.97 15.30 -37.30
N ARG A 192 0.08 14.56 -36.64
CA ARG A 192 0.05 13.10 -36.68
C ARG A 192 -0.56 12.56 -37.97
N LEU A 193 -1.61 13.21 -38.48
CA LEU A 193 -2.25 12.83 -39.75
C LEU A 193 -1.27 12.99 -40.92
N ASP A 194 -0.47 14.06 -40.92
CA ASP A 194 0.54 14.30 -41.96
C ASP A 194 1.64 13.23 -41.99
N GLN A 195 2.09 12.73 -40.82
CA GLN A 195 3.08 11.65 -40.73
C GLN A 195 2.53 10.28 -41.15
N GLY A 196 1.20 10.08 -41.13
CA GLY A 196 0.55 8.85 -41.59
C GLY A 196 0.44 8.74 -43.12
N THR A 197 0.53 9.85 -43.85
CA THR A 197 0.34 9.90 -45.31
C THR A 197 1.62 9.84 -46.15
N THR A 198 2.80 9.91 -45.56
CA THR A 198 4.07 9.85 -46.31
C THR A 198 4.65 8.44 -46.31
N VAL A 199 4.14 7.57 -47.18
CA VAL A 199 4.85 6.37 -47.64
C VAL A 199 5.55 6.69 -48.97
N ALA A 200 6.86 6.42 -49.00
CA ALA A 200 7.75 6.29 -50.17
C ALA A 200 8.13 7.57 -50.95
N ASP A 201 9.30 8.16 -50.63
CA ASP A 201 10.49 8.29 -51.51
C ASP A 201 11.41 9.48 -51.12
N GLY A 202 12.46 9.18 -50.31
CA GLY A 202 13.79 9.83 -50.27
C GLY A 202 13.97 11.35 -49.99
N PRO A 203 15.22 11.80 -49.75
CA PRO A 203 16.14 11.41 -48.70
C PRO A 203 16.23 12.47 -47.58
N SER A 204 16.58 11.96 -46.40
CA SER A 204 16.82 12.60 -45.11
C SER A 204 17.74 13.84 -45.11
N SER A 205 17.32 14.89 -44.40
CA SER A 205 18.26 15.80 -43.73
C SER A 205 17.64 16.49 -42.49
N LEU A 206 17.74 15.85 -41.33
CA LEU A 206 17.79 16.51 -40.02
C LEU A 206 18.87 15.83 -39.16
N PRO A 207 19.53 16.57 -38.24
CA PRO A 207 20.87 16.26 -37.78
C PRO A 207 20.90 15.24 -36.65
N SER A 208 21.78 14.25 -36.82
CA SER A 208 22.36 13.41 -35.79
C SER A 208 22.96 14.25 -34.66
N TYR A 209 22.52 14.02 -33.42
CA TYR A 209 23.39 13.94 -32.24
C TYR A 209 22.63 13.15 -31.16
N LEU A 210 23.36 12.26 -30.46
CA LEU A 210 22.93 11.29 -29.42
C LEU A 210 22.61 9.87 -29.89
N ALA A 211 23.50 9.30 -30.71
CA ALA A 211 23.75 7.87 -30.66
C ALA A 211 25.28 7.67 -30.69
N ASP A 212 25.88 7.35 -29.54
CA ASP A 212 26.81 6.22 -29.53
C ASP A 212 27.11 5.64 -28.14
N HIS A 213 27.33 4.33 -28.17
CA HIS A 213 27.91 3.41 -27.17
C HIS A 213 26.97 2.82 -26.09
N THR A 214 26.40 1.64 -26.36
CA THR A 214 27.04 0.34 -26.03
C THR A 214 26.13 -0.82 -26.43
N HIS A 215 26.74 -1.81 -27.10
CA HIS A 215 26.11 -3.08 -27.46
C HIS A 215 25.80 -3.94 -26.23
N SER A 216 24.55 -4.36 -26.05
CA SER A 216 24.18 -5.67 -25.50
C SER A 216 22.69 -5.93 -25.74
N SER A 217 22.40 -6.76 -26.73
CA SER A 217 21.03 -7.20 -27.04
C SER A 217 20.57 -8.27 -26.05
N ALA A 218 19.79 -7.84 -25.06
CA ALA A 218 18.83 -8.68 -24.36
C ALA A 218 17.42 -8.27 -24.81
N PRO A 219 16.47 -9.20 -25.04
CA PRO A 219 15.08 -8.83 -25.16
C PRO A 219 14.62 -8.47 -23.74
N SER A 220 14.60 -7.17 -23.41
CA SER A 220 13.93 -6.69 -22.21
C SER A 220 12.45 -6.97 -22.36
N SER A 221 11.93 -7.91 -21.57
CA SER A 221 10.51 -8.23 -21.47
C SER A 221 9.76 -7.18 -20.63
N SER A 222 10.01 -5.88 -20.86
CA SER A 222 9.20 -4.85 -20.20
C SER A 222 7.87 -4.71 -20.95
N LEU A 223 6.76 -4.88 -20.24
CA LEU A 223 5.42 -4.53 -20.76
C LEU A 223 5.25 -3.01 -20.90
N ALA A 224 6.04 -2.22 -20.17
CA ALA A 224 6.04 -0.75 -20.24
C ALA A 224 6.09 -0.21 -21.69
N PRO A 225 7.05 -0.60 -22.57
CA PRO A 225 7.08 -0.17 -23.96
C PRO A 225 5.88 -0.66 -24.79
N ARG A 226 5.23 -1.78 -24.43
CA ARG A 226 4.05 -2.27 -25.17
C ARG A 226 2.79 -1.44 -24.88
N LEU A 227 2.65 -0.92 -23.65
CA LEU A 227 1.57 -0.01 -23.27
C LEU A 227 1.85 1.44 -23.71
N THR A 228 3.11 1.85 -23.87
CA THR A 228 3.47 3.24 -24.20
C THR A 228 3.56 3.52 -25.71
N ASN A 229 3.81 2.53 -26.56
CA ASN A 229 4.30 2.81 -27.92
C ASN A 229 3.29 3.34 -28.96
N GLN A 230 2.06 3.73 -28.59
CA GLN A 230 1.13 4.33 -29.56
C GLN A 230 -0.08 5.06 -28.94
N ILE A 231 0.09 5.76 -27.83
CA ILE A 231 -1.05 6.48 -27.22
C ILE A 231 -1.33 7.78 -27.99
N ALA A 232 -2.55 7.90 -28.54
CA ALA A 232 -3.02 9.14 -29.15
C ALA A 232 -3.00 10.28 -28.12
N GLY A 233 -2.39 11.42 -28.43
CA GLY A 233 -2.38 12.58 -27.51
C GLY A 233 -1.16 12.67 -26.57
N GLU A 234 -0.20 11.73 -26.62
CA GLU A 234 1.02 11.78 -25.78
C GLU A 234 1.80 13.09 -25.95
N GLY A 235 1.96 13.57 -27.19
CA GLY A 235 2.64 14.83 -27.47
C GLY A 235 1.90 16.06 -26.91
N ALA A 236 0.57 16.05 -26.90
CA ALA A 236 -0.23 17.12 -26.30
C ALA A 236 -0.11 17.11 -24.77
N MET A 237 -0.12 15.91 -24.16
CA MET A 237 0.08 15.75 -22.71
C MET A 237 1.47 16.23 -22.29
N ALA A 238 2.53 15.81 -23.00
CA ALA A 238 3.90 16.26 -22.74
C ALA A 238 4.02 17.79 -22.84
N TYR A 239 3.39 18.40 -23.84
CA TYR A 239 3.36 19.86 -23.97
C TYR A 239 2.66 20.57 -22.81
N LEU A 240 1.55 20.03 -22.30
CA LEU A 240 0.86 20.59 -21.13
C LEU A 240 1.72 20.47 -19.86
N LEU A 241 2.39 19.33 -19.66
CA LEU A 241 3.31 19.14 -18.54
C LEU A 241 4.48 20.14 -18.60
N ASP A 242 5.04 20.35 -19.78
CA ASP A 242 6.09 21.34 -19.99
C ASP A 242 5.59 22.78 -19.74
N CYS A 243 4.35 23.11 -20.13
CA CYS A 243 3.73 24.40 -19.83
C CYS A 243 3.60 24.60 -18.32
N TYR A 244 3.17 23.57 -17.59
CA TYR A 244 3.07 23.60 -16.14
C TYR A 244 4.45 23.79 -15.49
N ASP A 245 5.47 23.05 -15.91
CA ASP A 245 6.84 23.19 -15.36
C ASP A 245 7.43 24.59 -15.61
N ARG A 246 7.24 25.14 -16.82
CA ARG A 246 7.63 26.53 -17.14
C ARG A 246 6.91 27.54 -16.25
N SER A 247 5.60 27.37 -16.03
CA SER A 247 4.84 28.25 -15.13
C SER A 247 5.36 28.20 -13.68
N LEU A 248 5.76 27.01 -13.22
CA LEU A 248 6.31 26.80 -11.88
C LEU A 248 7.73 27.37 -11.74
N HIS A 249 8.56 27.22 -12.77
CA HIS A 249 9.90 27.80 -12.83
C HIS A 249 9.83 29.33 -12.72
N GLU A 250 8.93 29.95 -13.47
CA GLU A 250 8.73 31.40 -13.47
C GLU A 250 8.17 31.90 -12.11
N SER A 251 7.27 31.13 -11.49
CA SER A 251 6.76 31.41 -10.15
C SER A 251 7.87 31.38 -9.08
N ARG A 252 8.81 30.43 -9.18
CA ARG A 252 9.96 30.35 -8.27
C ARG A 252 10.98 31.47 -8.49
N SER A 253 11.15 31.91 -9.74
CA SER A 253 12.07 33.01 -10.10
C SER A 253 11.54 34.36 -9.63
N THR A 254 10.23 34.60 -9.74
CA THR A 254 9.57 35.82 -9.26
C THR A 254 9.58 35.96 -7.74
N LEU A 255 9.50 34.87 -6.97
CA LEU A 255 9.60 34.91 -5.49
C LEU A 255 10.97 35.38 -4.97
N LYS A 256 12.04 35.30 -5.77
CA LYS A 256 13.39 35.75 -5.38
C LYS A 256 13.60 37.25 -5.57
N VAL A 257 12.77 37.89 -6.41
CA VAL A 257 12.87 39.31 -6.75
C VAL A 257 11.66 40.02 -6.15
N ARG A 258 11.83 40.64 -4.97
CA ARG A 258 10.80 41.52 -4.36
C ARG A 258 10.63 42.77 -5.23
N SER A 259 9.86 42.66 -6.30
CA SER A 259 9.42 43.79 -7.12
C SER A 259 7.94 44.10 -6.82
N PRO A 260 7.55 45.38 -6.66
CA PRO A 260 6.20 45.78 -6.27
C PRO A 260 5.22 45.89 -7.45
N GLU A 261 5.58 45.38 -8.63
CA GLU A 261 4.78 45.55 -9.85
C GLU A 261 4.08 44.24 -10.23
N VAL A 262 2.77 44.21 -9.97
CA VAL A 262 1.79 43.20 -10.40
C VAL A 262 1.86 41.88 -9.62
N ASP A 263 0.70 41.33 -9.24
CA ASP A 263 0.57 39.97 -8.73
C ASP A 263 0.86 38.93 -9.83
N ARG A 264 2.08 38.95 -10.39
CA ARG A 264 2.60 37.95 -11.34
C ARG A 264 2.41 36.53 -10.80
N ALA A 265 2.53 36.38 -9.48
CA ALA A 265 2.23 35.13 -8.80
C ALA A 265 0.77 34.68 -8.96
N ALA A 266 -0.20 35.60 -8.87
CA ALA A 266 -1.61 35.27 -9.09
C ALA A 266 -1.91 34.91 -10.55
N VAL A 267 -1.31 35.64 -11.51
CA VAL A 267 -1.39 35.32 -12.94
C VAL A 267 -0.85 33.92 -13.24
N LEU A 268 0.34 33.60 -12.71
CA LEU A 268 0.94 32.27 -12.88
C LEU A 268 0.11 31.15 -12.23
N SER A 269 -0.51 31.41 -11.07
CA SER A 269 -1.44 30.48 -10.44
C SER A 269 -2.65 30.19 -11.33
N VAL A 270 -3.23 31.22 -11.98
CA VAL A 270 -4.35 31.06 -12.92
C VAL A 270 -3.91 30.26 -14.14
N VAL A 271 -2.72 30.52 -14.68
CA VAL A 271 -2.16 29.75 -15.81
C VAL A 271 -1.98 28.27 -15.46
N SER A 272 -1.41 27.96 -14.29
CA SER A 272 -1.26 26.57 -13.84
C SER A 272 -2.61 25.86 -13.69
N GLN A 273 -3.64 26.53 -13.14
CA GLN A 273 -5.00 25.98 -13.05
C GLN A 273 -5.61 25.69 -14.42
N ILE A 274 -5.40 26.58 -15.40
CA ILE A 274 -5.90 26.39 -16.77
C ILE A 274 -5.20 25.20 -17.42
N VAL A 275 -3.87 25.10 -17.31
CA VAL A 275 -3.13 23.94 -17.81
C VAL A 275 -3.66 22.62 -17.21
N VAL A 276 -3.91 22.59 -15.90
CA VAL A 276 -4.50 21.43 -15.22
C VAL A 276 -5.91 21.12 -15.74
N SER A 277 -6.76 22.13 -15.96
CA SER A 277 -8.10 21.92 -16.51
C SER A 277 -8.08 21.35 -17.92
N PHE A 278 -7.19 21.85 -18.80
CA PHE A 278 -7.00 21.31 -20.15
C PHE A 278 -6.41 19.91 -20.13
N SER A 279 -5.53 19.60 -19.18
CA SER A 279 -5.08 18.22 -18.96
C SER A 279 -6.24 17.30 -18.58
N SER A 280 -7.16 17.73 -17.71
CA SER A 280 -8.33 16.92 -17.36
C SER A 280 -9.28 16.68 -18.55
N LEU A 281 -9.45 17.68 -19.43
CA LEU A 281 -10.23 17.55 -20.67
C LEU A 281 -9.57 16.60 -21.67
N LEU A 282 -8.24 16.68 -21.81
CA LEU A 282 -7.47 15.76 -22.66
C LEU A 282 -7.57 14.31 -22.17
N LEU A 283 -7.58 14.11 -20.84
CA LEU A 283 -7.66 12.78 -20.22
C LEU A 283 -9.07 12.17 -20.24
N THR A 284 -10.08 12.93 -20.63
CA THR A 284 -11.47 12.48 -20.74
C THR A 284 -11.95 12.43 -22.19
N ASP A 285 -11.02 12.52 -23.15
CA ASP A 285 -11.26 12.51 -24.60
C ASP A 285 -12.26 13.57 -25.11
N TRP A 286 -12.46 14.65 -24.35
CA TRP A 286 -13.37 15.76 -24.73
C TRP A 286 -12.81 16.63 -25.86
N LEU A 287 -11.49 16.58 -26.09
CA LEU A 287 -10.80 17.37 -27.12
C LEU A 287 -10.71 16.64 -28.47
N ASP A 288 -11.02 15.35 -28.51
CA ASP A 288 -10.98 14.55 -29.73
C ASP A 288 -12.30 14.61 -30.50
N PRO A 289 -12.27 14.78 -31.84
CA PRO A 289 -13.47 14.73 -32.66
C PRO A 289 -14.22 13.39 -32.50
N PRO A 290 -15.56 13.37 -32.57
CA PRO A 290 -16.37 12.16 -32.33
C PRO A 290 -16.09 10.99 -33.28
N HIS A 291 -15.37 11.20 -34.38
CA HIS A 291 -14.98 10.16 -35.35
C HIS A 291 -13.64 9.47 -35.03
N LEU A 292 -12.90 9.93 -34.02
CA LEU A 292 -11.63 9.35 -33.56
C LEU A 292 -11.71 8.76 -32.14
N GLN A 293 -12.89 8.79 -31.52
CA GLN A 293 -13.14 8.20 -30.20
C GLN A 293 -13.01 6.67 -30.28
N ILE A 294 -11.83 6.16 -29.92
CA ILE A 294 -11.61 4.74 -29.67
C ILE A 294 -12.25 4.44 -28.30
N PRO A 295 -13.01 3.34 -28.13
CA PRO A 295 -13.54 2.98 -26.83
C PRO A 295 -12.42 2.86 -25.78
N THR A 296 -12.53 3.71 -24.75
CA THR A 296 -11.59 3.90 -23.62
C THR A 296 -11.31 2.66 -22.77
N SER A 297 -12.01 1.55 -23.02
CA SER A 297 -11.82 0.30 -22.28
C SER A 297 -10.53 -0.47 -22.61
N GLU A 298 -9.82 -0.13 -23.69
CA GLU A 298 -8.60 -0.87 -24.10
C GLU A 298 -7.33 0.00 -24.18
N CYS A 299 -7.44 1.32 -23.99
CA CYS A 299 -6.29 2.23 -24.11
C CYS A 299 -5.69 2.57 -22.73
N PRO A 300 -4.35 2.48 -22.57
CA PRO A 300 -3.69 2.86 -21.33
C PRO A 300 -3.80 4.36 -21.08
N SER A 301 -3.88 4.75 -19.80
CA SER A 301 -3.94 6.16 -19.38
C SER A 301 -2.74 6.95 -19.92
N LEU A 302 -3.00 8.13 -20.52
CA LEU A 302 -1.98 9.07 -20.97
C LEU A 302 -1.04 9.57 -19.86
N LEU A 303 -1.46 9.46 -18.60
CA LEU A 303 -0.62 9.80 -17.44
C LEU A 303 0.42 8.72 -17.14
N LEU A 304 0.17 7.46 -17.52
CA LEU A 304 0.99 6.33 -17.12
C LEU A 304 2.45 6.43 -17.61
N PRO A 305 2.75 6.74 -18.89
CA PRO A 305 4.12 6.87 -19.36
C PRO A 305 4.90 7.94 -18.58
N HIS A 306 4.26 9.08 -18.34
CA HIS A 306 4.84 10.24 -17.67
C HIS A 306 5.02 10.03 -16.16
N LEU A 307 4.17 9.20 -15.55
CA LEU A 307 4.26 8.85 -14.13
C LEU A 307 5.44 7.90 -13.85
N LEU A 308 5.79 7.07 -14.83
CA LEU A 308 6.87 6.08 -14.74
C LEU A 308 8.18 6.53 -15.42
N SER A 309 8.18 7.68 -16.11
CA SER A 309 9.36 8.19 -16.80
C SER A 309 10.35 8.88 -15.86
N HIS A 310 11.62 8.89 -16.28
CA HIS A 310 12.67 9.73 -15.71
C HIS A 310 13.09 10.78 -16.76
N PRO A 311 12.89 12.10 -16.53
CA PRO A 311 12.51 12.75 -15.27
C PRO A 311 11.03 12.57 -14.89
N PRO A 312 10.70 12.65 -13.58
CA PRO A 312 9.33 12.48 -13.09
C PRO A 312 8.45 13.69 -13.43
N LEU A 313 7.13 13.52 -13.27
CA LEU A 313 6.13 14.59 -13.39
C LEU A 313 6.53 15.87 -12.63
N PRO A 314 6.18 17.06 -13.16
CA PRO A 314 6.44 18.33 -12.48
C PRO A 314 5.86 18.34 -11.05
N THR A 315 6.69 18.76 -10.09
CA THR A 315 6.30 18.74 -8.67
C THR A 315 5.04 19.56 -8.42
N GLY A 316 3.98 18.92 -7.92
CA GLY A 316 2.70 19.57 -7.59
C GLY A 316 1.61 19.39 -8.65
N PHE A 317 1.94 19.02 -9.89
CA PHE A 317 0.96 18.83 -10.95
C PHE A 317 -0.09 17.77 -10.59
N LEU A 318 0.37 16.60 -10.12
CA LEU A 318 -0.52 15.48 -9.80
C LEU A 318 -1.49 15.80 -8.64
N PRO A 319 -1.05 16.38 -7.50
CA PRO A 319 -1.96 16.91 -6.49
C PRO A 319 -2.98 17.92 -7.02
N ASP A 320 -2.54 18.86 -7.85
CA ASP A 320 -3.41 19.92 -8.39
C ASP A 320 -4.46 19.33 -9.34
N LEU A 321 -4.09 18.35 -10.17
CA LEU A 321 -5.01 17.61 -11.04
C LEU A 321 -6.04 16.81 -10.23
N ILE A 322 -5.62 16.07 -9.20
CA ILE A 322 -6.54 15.31 -8.35
C ILE A 322 -7.55 16.24 -7.67
N LEU A 323 -7.09 17.38 -7.18
CA LEU A 323 -7.94 18.34 -6.50
C LEU A 323 -8.88 19.06 -7.47
N HIS A 324 -8.42 19.38 -8.68
CA HIS A 324 -9.26 19.91 -9.74
C HIS A 324 -10.39 18.92 -10.09
N CYS A 325 -10.07 17.66 -10.36
CA CYS A 325 -11.08 16.65 -10.67
C CYS A 325 -12.06 16.40 -9.51
N HIS A 326 -11.62 16.53 -8.26
CA HIS A 326 -12.49 16.40 -7.10
C HIS A 326 -13.43 17.60 -6.91
N THR A 327 -12.92 18.82 -7.08
CA THR A 327 -13.68 20.07 -6.86
C THR A 327 -14.68 20.36 -7.98
N HIS A 328 -14.37 19.95 -9.20
CA HIS A 328 -15.21 20.17 -10.38
C HIS A 328 -16.04 18.95 -10.79
N SER A 329 -16.08 17.89 -9.96
CA SER A 329 -16.93 16.73 -10.23
C SER A 329 -18.40 17.12 -10.10
N LEU A 330 -19.15 17.01 -11.20
CA LEU A 330 -20.60 17.19 -11.21
C LEU A 330 -21.28 15.92 -10.66
N PRO A 331 -22.53 16.01 -10.13
CA PRO A 331 -23.23 14.85 -9.58
C PRO A 331 -23.43 13.68 -10.57
N ASP A 332 -23.57 14.00 -11.86
CA ASP A 332 -23.82 13.02 -12.92
C ASP A 332 -22.54 12.57 -13.66
N GLU A 333 -21.43 13.31 -13.51
CA GLU A 333 -20.14 13.01 -14.14
C GLU A 333 -19.03 12.93 -13.08
N ASN A 334 -18.63 11.70 -12.76
CA ASN A 334 -17.51 11.45 -11.86
C ASN A 334 -16.18 11.65 -12.59
N LEU A 335 -15.80 12.91 -12.83
CA LEU A 335 -14.54 13.30 -13.49
C LEU A 335 -13.31 12.65 -12.84
N LEU A 336 -13.32 12.53 -11.50
CA LEU A 336 -12.26 11.83 -10.78
C LEU A 336 -12.17 10.35 -11.17
N HIS A 337 -13.31 9.69 -11.33
CA HIS A 337 -13.36 8.28 -11.74
C HIS A 337 -12.89 8.13 -13.18
N SER A 338 -13.39 8.93 -14.13
CA SER A 338 -13.01 8.81 -15.54
C SER A 338 -11.51 8.99 -15.78
N VAL A 339 -10.86 9.92 -15.07
CA VAL A 339 -9.42 10.17 -15.21
C VAL A 339 -8.56 9.14 -14.48
N PHE A 340 -8.89 8.81 -13.22
CA PHE A 340 -7.99 8.04 -12.36
C PHE A 340 -8.31 6.55 -12.27
N HIS A 341 -9.53 6.10 -12.56
CA HIS A 341 -9.85 4.67 -12.56
C HIS A 341 -9.02 3.89 -13.60
N PRO A 342 -8.92 4.32 -14.88
CA PRO A 342 -8.07 3.63 -15.86
C PRO A 342 -6.59 3.60 -15.44
N LEU A 343 -6.09 4.69 -14.86
CA LEU A 343 -4.71 4.76 -14.35
C LEU A 343 -4.48 3.74 -13.21
N LEU A 344 -5.42 3.62 -12.27
CA LEU A 344 -5.34 2.65 -11.18
C LEU A 344 -5.36 1.21 -11.69
N VAL A 345 -6.22 0.91 -12.68
CA VAL A 345 -6.28 -0.41 -13.33
C VAL A 345 -4.98 -0.71 -14.08
N ASN A 346 -4.42 0.24 -14.83
CA ASN A 346 -3.14 0.02 -15.52
C ASN A 346 -1.97 -0.19 -14.54
N LEU A 347 -1.95 0.55 -13.41
CA LEU A 347 -0.95 0.33 -12.36
C LEU A 347 -1.10 -1.04 -11.70
N GLN A 348 -2.34 -1.51 -11.51
CA GLN A 348 -2.66 -2.84 -11.01
C GLN A 348 -2.19 -3.95 -11.98
N GLU A 349 -2.42 -3.77 -13.28
CA GLU A 349 -1.94 -4.68 -14.34
C GLU A 349 -0.40 -4.72 -14.40
N LEU A 350 0.26 -3.56 -14.29
CA LEU A 350 1.72 -3.50 -14.21
C LEU A 350 2.26 -4.20 -12.96
N ALA A 351 1.60 -4.02 -11.81
CA ALA A 351 1.97 -4.70 -10.57
C ALA A 351 1.78 -6.23 -10.66
N LEU A 352 0.74 -6.70 -11.36
CA LEU A 352 0.46 -8.11 -11.58
C LEU A 352 1.60 -8.83 -12.32
N HIS A 353 2.24 -8.15 -13.26
CA HIS A 353 3.35 -8.69 -14.06
C HIS A 353 4.74 -8.26 -13.56
N ALA A 354 4.80 -7.52 -12.45
CA ALA A 354 6.06 -7.06 -11.90
C ALA A 354 6.82 -8.19 -11.21
N ASN A 355 8.15 -8.18 -11.36
CA ASN A 355 9.06 -8.93 -10.50
C ASN A 355 10.10 -7.97 -9.89
N PRO A 356 10.73 -8.33 -8.76
CA PRO A 356 11.69 -7.45 -8.10
C PRO A 356 12.89 -7.11 -9.00
N LEU A 357 13.21 -7.87 -10.04
CA LEU A 357 14.34 -7.58 -10.90
C LEU A 357 14.03 -6.58 -12.01
N CYS A 358 12.75 -6.28 -12.28
CA CYS A 358 12.38 -5.19 -13.18
C CYS A 358 12.97 -3.85 -12.73
N ASP A 359 13.40 -3.02 -13.68
CA ASP A 359 14.00 -1.72 -13.39
C ASP A 359 12.98 -0.73 -12.84
N ASN A 360 11.75 -0.74 -13.36
CA ASN A 360 10.66 0.17 -13.01
C ASN A 360 9.76 -0.33 -11.87
N VAL A 361 10.08 -1.45 -11.21
CA VAL A 361 9.20 -2.02 -10.16
C VAL A 361 8.96 -1.02 -9.02
N CYS A 362 10.00 -0.34 -8.56
CA CYS A 362 9.86 0.64 -7.49
C CYS A 362 9.02 1.85 -7.94
N ASP A 363 9.13 2.26 -9.20
CA ASP A 363 8.40 3.40 -9.76
C ASP A 363 6.89 3.15 -9.78
N ILE A 364 6.45 1.92 -10.08
CA ILE A 364 5.04 1.50 -9.99
C ILE A 364 4.50 1.67 -8.56
N PHE A 365 5.30 1.32 -7.56
CA PHE A 365 4.92 1.44 -6.14
C PHE A 365 4.97 2.90 -5.66
N PHE A 366 5.93 3.69 -6.13
CA PHE A 366 5.99 5.13 -5.85
C PHE A 366 4.78 5.85 -6.44
N ALA A 367 4.35 5.49 -7.65
CA ALA A 367 3.18 6.05 -8.32
C ALA A 367 1.90 5.91 -7.49
N ILE A 368 1.53 4.70 -7.07
CA ILE A 368 0.32 4.46 -6.26
C ILE A 368 0.41 5.11 -4.87
N SER A 369 1.60 5.11 -4.27
CA SER A 369 1.88 5.77 -2.99
C SER A 369 1.70 7.29 -3.10
N GLU A 370 2.16 7.90 -4.20
CA GLU A 370 2.02 9.33 -4.47
C GLU A 370 0.55 9.71 -4.68
N LEU A 371 -0.17 8.96 -5.51
CA LEU A 371 -1.61 9.16 -5.77
C LEU A 371 -2.45 9.12 -4.49
N THR A 372 -2.21 8.13 -3.62
CA THR A 372 -2.95 7.97 -2.36
C THR A 372 -2.54 8.97 -1.27
N SER A 373 -1.38 9.62 -1.43
CA SER A 373 -0.85 10.60 -0.48
C SER A 373 -1.54 11.96 -0.54
N VAL A 374 -2.23 12.28 -1.64
CA VAL A 374 -2.90 13.57 -1.85
C VAL A 374 -4.08 13.74 -0.90
N LYS A 375 -4.24 14.97 -0.39
CA LYS A 375 -5.28 15.34 0.58
C LYS A 375 -6.06 16.53 0.05
N SER A 376 -7.36 16.50 0.22
CA SER A 376 -8.26 17.63 0.07
C SER A 376 -8.59 18.25 1.43
N GLU A 377 -9.50 19.22 1.45
CA GLU A 377 -10.01 19.85 2.65
C GLU A 377 -10.58 18.81 3.63
N GLY A 378 -10.46 19.07 4.93
CA GLY A 378 -10.95 18.15 5.96
C GLY A 378 -10.20 16.81 6.09
N ASN A 379 -8.97 16.70 5.55
CA ASN A 379 -8.18 15.45 5.52
C ASN A 379 -8.88 14.32 4.71
N PHE A 380 -9.78 14.70 3.80
CA PHE A 380 -10.34 13.81 2.79
C PHE A 380 -9.27 13.40 1.78
N ARG A 381 -9.35 12.18 1.26
CA ARG A 381 -8.40 11.63 0.28
C ARG A 381 -9.16 11.10 -0.93
N PRO A 382 -9.28 11.91 -2.01
CA PRO A 382 -10.13 11.56 -3.16
C PRO A 382 -9.80 10.21 -3.77
N ILE A 383 -8.50 9.93 -4.00
CA ILE A 383 -8.06 8.65 -4.58
C ILE A 383 -8.34 7.47 -3.65
N CYS A 384 -8.15 7.62 -2.33
CA CYS A 384 -8.48 6.54 -1.40
C CYS A 384 -9.99 6.24 -1.39
N SER A 385 -10.83 7.28 -1.45
CA SER A 385 -12.28 7.14 -1.51
C SER A 385 -12.73 6.48 -2.82
N LEU A 386 -12.12 6.88 -3.95
CA LEU A 386 -12.32 6.25 -5.25
C LEU A 386 -11.95 4.76 -5.20
N MET A 387 -10.72 4.44 -4.79
CA MET A 387 -10.21 3.07 -4.74
C MET A 387 -11.07 2.16 -3.88
N THR A 388 -11.52 2.61 -2.71
CA THR A 388 -12.34 1.79 -1.81
C THR A 388 -13.82 1.72 -2.20
N SER A 389 -14.28 2.59 -3.09
CA SER A 389 -15.66 2.54 -3.62
C SER A 389 -15.74 1.74 -4.92
N ASP A 390 -14.60 1.41 -5.50
CA ASP A 390 -14.46 0.56 -6.66
C ASP A 390 -14.87 -0.89 -6.37
N ARG A 391 -15.44 -1.56 -7.37
CA ARG A 391 -15.75 -3.00 -7.31
C ARG A 391 -14.47 -3.85 -7.23
N LEU A 392 -13.36 -3.33 -7.74
CA LEU A 392 -12.05 -3.97 -7.68
C LEU A 392 -11.36 -3.79 -6.31
N TRP A 393 -11.96 -3.08 -5.34
CA TRP A 393 -11.40 -3.00 -3.98
C TRP A 393 -11.39 -4.36 -3.28
N LEU A 394 -12.53 -5.03 -3.33
CA LEU A 394 -12.76 -6.31 -2.67
C LEU A 394 -13.67 -7.17 -3.54
N THR A 395 -13.15 -8.34 -3.93
CA THR A 395 -13.89 -9.33 -4.71
C THR A 395 -14.98 -9.98 -3.88
N SER A 396 -15.95 -10.61 -4.53
CA SER A 396 -16.95 -11.40 -3.83
C SER A 396 -16.29 -12.60 -3.13
N SER A 397 -16.82 -13.03 -1.97
CA SER A 397 -16.21 -14.12 -1.20
C SER A 397 -16.15 -15.44 -1.97
N ASP A 398 -17.01 -15.63 -2.96
CA ASP A 398 -17.12 -16.86 -3.75
C ASP A 398 -15.96 -17.03 -4.75
N GLU A 399 -15.30 -15.94 -5.14
CA GLU A 399 -14.19 -15.96 -6.12
C GLU A 399 -12.86 -16.43 -5.48
N GLY A 400 -12.80 -16.50 -4.14
CA GLY A 400 -11.71 -17.11 -3.39
C GLY A 400 -10.40 -16.30 -3.32
N CYS A 401 -9.34 -16.92 -2.79
CA CYS A 401 -8.04 -16.27 -2.57
C CYS A 401 -7.38 -15.75 -3.86
N HIS A 402 -7.53 -16.48 -4.97
CA HIS A 402 -6.89 -16.13 -6.23
C HIS A 402 -7.41 -14.80 -6.76
N ALA A 403 -8.73 -14.58 -6.71
CA ALA A 403 -9.34 -13.32 -7.10
C ALA A 403 -8.90 -12.17 -6.18
N LEU A 404 -8.90 -12.39 -4.86
CA LEU A 404 -8.41 -11.39 -3.91
C LEU A 404 -6.97 -10.98 -4.21
N GLN A 405 -6.11 -11.96 -4.51
CA GLN A 405 -4.69 -11.76 -4.76
C GLN A 405 -4.40 -11.07 -6.10
N PHE A 406 -5.10 -11.44 -7.17
CA PHE A 406 -4.71 -11.03 -8.54
C PHE A 406 -5.70 -10.12 -9.26
N GLN A 407 -6.95 -10.03 -8.79
CA GLN A 407 -8.02 -9.26 -9.45
C GLN A 407 -8.44 -8.00 -8.68
N THR A 408 -7.96 -7.83 -7.43
CA THR A 408 -8.20 -6.59 -6.68
C THR A 408 -7.20 -5.48 -7.06
N LEU A 409 -7.51 -4.23 -6.69
CA LEU A 409 -6.62 -3.08 -6.90
C LEU A 409 -5.30 -3.18 -6.11
N ILE A 410 -5.36 -3.74 -4.90
CA ILE A 410 -4.22 -3.77 -3.96
C ILE A 410 -3.52 -5.14 -3.94
N GLY A 411 -4.26 -6.21 -4.25
CA GLY A 411 -3.76 -7.59 -4.21
C GLY A 411 -2.46 -7.80 -4.99
N PRO A 412 -2.37 -7.38 -6.26
CA PRO A 412 -1.17 -7.55 -7.08
C PRO A 412 0.07 -6.87 -6.51
N PHE A 413 -0.08 -5.68 -5.91
CA PHE A 413 1.03 -4.99 -5.26
C PHE A 413 1.53 -5.74 -4.02
N LEU A 414 0.61 -6.32 -3.24
CA LEU A 414 0.99 -7.17 -2.11
C LEU A 414 1.56 -8.51 -2.58
N SER A 415 1.27 -8.95 -3.81
CA SER A 415 1.70 -10.22 -4.39
C SER A 415 3.12 -10.24 -4.94
N LEU A 416 3.82 -9.10 -4.95
CA LEU A 416 5.20 -9.02 -5.45
C LEU A 416 6.10 -10.04 -4.73
N SER A 417 6.45 -11.10 -5.43
CA SER A 417 7.15 -12.24 -4.83
C SER A 417 8.64 -12.16 -5.02
N GLY A 418 9.38 -12.44 -3.94
CA GLY A 418 10.82 -12.65 -3.98
C GLY A 418 11.25 -14.06 -4.42
N LEU A 419 10.30 -15.00 -4.49
CA LEU A 419 10.59 -16.40 -4.75
C LEU A 419 10.97 -16.59 -6.23
N LEU A 420 12.24 -16.85 -6.50
CA LEU A 420 12.80 -16.89 -7.87
C LEU A 420 12.05 -17.85 -8.83
N LEU A 421 11.49 -18.95 -8.32
CA LEU A 421 10.81 -19.95 -9.13
C LEU A 421 9.41 -19.50 -9.59
N GLU A 422 8.80 -18.51 -8.95
CA GLU A 422 7.42 -18.11 -9.25
C GLU A 422 7.32 -17.27 -10.53
N TRP A 423 8.40 -16.58 -10.94
CA TRP A 423 8.42 -15.73 -12.13
C TRP A 423 9.37 -16.22 -13.23
N ALA A 424 10.22 -17.21 -12.96
CA ALA A 424 11.15 -17.70 -13.97
C ALA A 424 10.45 -18.62 -14.99
N GLY A 425 10.20 -18.10 -16.20
CA GLY A 425 9.79 -18.92 -17.34
C GLY A 425 10.84 -19.98 -17.71
N PRO A 426 10.48 -21.10 -18.38
CA PRO A 426 11.41 -22.21 -18.67
C PRO A 426 12.67 -21.83 -19.44
N THR A 427 12.66 -20.69 -20.13
CA THR A 427 13.72 -20.18 -21.02
C THR A 427 14.47 -18.96 -20.46
N ASP A 428 14.16 -18.53 -19.24
CA ASP A 428 14.76 -17.34 -18.66
C ASP A 428 16.22 -17.59 -18.23
N LYS A 429 17.12 -16.65 -18.51
CA LYS A 429 18.53 -16.73 -18.05
C LYS A 429 18.62 -16.65 -16.53
N LEU A 430 17.63 -16.04 -15.89
CA LEU A 430 17.46 -15.95 -14.44
C LEU A 430 16.83 -17.20 -13.82
N HIS A 431 16.44 -18.19 -14.66
CA HIS A 431 15.84 -19.41 -14.17
C HIS A 431 16.81 -20.09 -13.20
N PRO A 432 16.36 -20.53 -12.01
CA PRO A 432 17.24 -21.09 -10.99
C PRO A 432 18.16 -22.17 -11.53
N ARG A 433 17.71 -22.99 -12.49
CA ARG A 433 18.56 -23.99 -13.16
C ARG A 433 19.88 -23.43 -13.71
N HIS A 434 19.88 -22.21 -14.22
CA HIS A 434 21.02 -21.55 -14.87
C HIS A 434 21.81 -20.62 -13.95
N THR A 435 21.22 -20.13 -12.86
CA THR A 435 21.90 -19.25 -11.90
C THR A 435 22.90 -20.03 -11.04
N PRO A 436 24.19 -19.64 -10.98
CA PRO A 436 25.17 -20.28 -10.10
C PRO A 436 24.86 -19.97 -8.63
N ASN A 437 25.17 -20.91 -7.72
CA ASN A 437 24.83 -20.79 -6.30
C ASN A 437 25.48 -19.56 -5.63
N GLU A 438 26.69 -19.18 -6.06
CA GLU A 438 27.41 -18.01 -5.53
C GLU A 438 26.71 -16.69 -5.88
N ALA A 439 26.09 -16.59 -7.07
CA ALA A 439 25.33 -15.41 -7.47
C ALA A 439 23.94 -15.34 -6.84
N LEU A 440 23.40 -16.47 -6.34
CA LEU A 440 22.06 -16.55 -5.79
C LEU A 440 21.91 -15.73 -4.51
N SER A 441 22.94 -15.67 -3.65
CA SER A 441 22.91 -14.87 -2.42
C SER A 441 22.86 -13.37 -2.72
N ALA A 442 23.78 -12.85 -3.56
CA ALA A 442 23.77 -11.45 -3.98
C ALA A 442 22.48 -11.04 -4.71
N LEU A 443 21.92 -11.95 -5.52
CA LEU A 443 20.63 -11.73 -6.16
C LEU A 443 19.49 -11.67 -5.14
N THR A 444 19.48 -12.58 -4.15
CA THR A 444 18.48 -12.59 -3.08
C THR A 444 18.57 -11.32 -2.24
N GLU A 445 19.77 -10.83 -1.93
CA GLU A 445 19.96 -9.55 -1.24
C GLU A 445 19.34 -8.38 -2.03
N THR A 446 19.59 -8.32 -3.34
CA THR A 446 19.01 -7.28 -4.22
C THR A 446 17.48 -7.36 -4.23
N ILE A 447 16.93 -8.57 -4.30
CA ILE A 447 15.48 -8.80 -4.24
C ILE A 447 14.91 -8.33 -2.92
N THR A 448 15.52 -8.70 -1.79
CA THR A 448 15.11 -8.30 -0.45
C THR A 448 15.10 -6.78 -0.30
N GLN A 449 16.14 -6.09 -0.77
CA GLN A 449 16.21 -4.62 -0.73
C GLN A 449 15.04 -3.98 -1.50
N LYS A 450 14.77 -4.43 -2.72
CA LYS A 450 13.64 -3.92 -3.52
C LYS A 450 12.29 -4.26 -2.90
N LEU A 451 12.11 -5.47 -2.37
CA LEU A 451 10.90 -5.84 -1.63
C LEU A 451 10.67 -4.93 -0.43
N ASN A 452 11.70 -4.59 0.33
CA ASN A 452 11.57 -3.69 1.48
C ASN A 452 11.16 -2.27 1.05
N ILE A 453 11.66 -1.76 -0.09
CA ILE A 453 11.19 -0.51 -0.69
C ILE A 453 9.70 -0.61 -1.04
N CYS A 454 9.29 -1.64 -1.79
CA CYS A 454 7.90 -1.84 -2.19
C CYS A 454 6.95 -2.01 -0.99
N ARG A 455 7.33 -2.79 0.03
CA ARG A 455 6.59 -2.94 1.29
C ARG A 455 6.42 -1.61 2.01
N ASN A 456 7.44 -0.74 2.01
CA ASN A 456 7.36 0.60 2.59
C ASN A 456 6.37 1.51 1.84
N GLU A 457 6.31 1.42 0.53
CA GLU A 457 5.30 2.15 -0.25
C GLU A 457 3.88 1.60 0.01
N MET A 458 3.71 0.28 0.07
CA MET A 458 2.41 -0.32 0.39
C MET A 458 1.93 0.01 1.80
N PHE A 459 2.85 0.12 2.76
CA PHE A 459 2.52 0.68 4.07
C PHE A 459 1.98 2.11 3.96
N LYS A 460 2.58 3.00 3.17
CA LYS A 460 2.08 4.37 2.99
C LYS A 460 0.71 4.42 2.33
N VAL A 461 0.47 3.55 1.34
CA VAL A 461 -0.82 3.40 0.66
C VAL A 461 -1.90 3.00 1.67
N LEU A 462 -1.75 1.86 2.33
CA LEU A 462 -2.75 1.34 3.28
C LEU A 462 -2.91 2.26 4.51
N HIS A 463 -1.81 2.86 4.99
CA HIS A 463 -1.89 3.87 6.06
C HIS A 463 -2.68 5.12 5.63
N SER A 464 -2.56 5.54 4.36
CA SER A 464 -3.34 6.67 3.83
C SER A 464 -4.83 6.34 3.78
N VAL A 465 -5.19 5.13 3.35
CA VAL A 465 -6.58 4.63 3.37
C VAL A 465 -7.12 4.54 4.80
N LEU A 466 -6.35 4.02 5.75
CA LEU A 466 -6.80 3.88 7.16
C LEU A 466 -6.94 5.20 7.91
N ARG A 467 -6.19 6.23 7.49
CA ARG A 467 -6.25 7.56 8.10
C ARG A 467 -7.58 8.27 7.85
N CYS A 468 -8.24 8.00 6.72
CA CYS A 468 -9.54 8.60 6.41
C CYS A 468 -10.68 7.78 7.05
N THR A 469 -11.60 8.46 7.73
CA THR A 469 -12.69 7.83 8.49
C THR A 469 -13.65 7.03 7.60
N GLU A 470 -13.94 7.53 6.39
CA GLU A 470 -14.87 6.92 5.44
C GLU A 470 -14.32 5.63 4.83
N THR A 471 -13.01 5.58 4.59
CA THR A 471 -12.34 4.46 3.94
C THR A 471 -11.78 3.44 4.93
N ARG A 472 -11.67 3.80 6.22
CA ARG A 472 -11.11 2.94 7.26
C ARG A 472 -11.87 1.62 7.42
N SER A 473 -13.20 1.67 7.47
CA SER A 473 -14.02 0.44 7.59
C SER A 473 -13.73 -0.50 6.42
N LYS A 474 -13.72 0.03 5.19
CA LYS A 474 -13.50 -0.75 3.97
C LYS A 474 -12.11 -1.39 3.89
N ALA A 475 -11.10 -0.74 4.48
CA ALA A 475 -9.77 -1.35 4.63
C ALA A 475 -9.75 -2.48 5.66
N LEU A 476 -10.47 -2.34 6.77
CA LEU A 476 -10.66 -3.44 7.73
C LEU A 476 -11.47 -4.59 7.11
N ASP A 477 -12.46 -4.30 6.27
CA ASP A 477 -13.22 -5.30 5.50
C ASP A 477 -12.27 -6.09 4.59
N PHE A 478 -11.37 -5.41 3.88
CA PHE A 478 -10.36 -6.05 3.04
C PHE A 478 -9.42 -6.96 3.84
N PHE A 479 -8.91 -6.50 5.00
CA PHE A 479 -8.07 -7.35 5.86
C PHE A 479 -8.85 -8.57 6.38
N GLN A 480 -10.12 -8.40 6.76
CA GLN A 480 -10.96 -9.47 7.27
C GLN A 480 -11.21 -10.54 6.19
N ALA A 481 -11.60 -10.11 5.00
CA ALA A 481 -11.79 -11.00 3.87
C ALA A 481 -10.49 -11.75 3.51
N THR A 482 -9.36 -11.05 3.55
CA THR A 482 -8.05 -11.67 3.29
C THR A 482 -7.72 -12.76 4.32
N LEU A 483 -7.97 -12.51 5.60
CA LEU A 483 -7.68 -13.48 6.67
C LEU A 483 -8.64 -14.68 6.65
N SER A 484 -9.94 -14.44 6.48
CA SER A 484 -10.96 -15.50 6.44
C SER A 484 -10.73 -16.47 5.27
N LEU A 485 -10.47 -15.94 4.07
CA LEU A 485 -10.16 -16.75 2.88
C LEU A 485 -8.86 -17.58 3.06
N ASN A 486 -7.92 -17.07 3.85
CA ASN A 486 -6.64 -17.73 4.14
C ASN A 486 -6.62 -18.56 5.44
N SER A 487 -7.74 -18.71 6.15
CA SER A 487 -7.82 -19.53 7.38
C SER A 487 -7.27 -20.95 7.20
N ARG A 488 -7.55 -21.58 6.05
CA ARG A 488 -7.07 -22.92 5.68
C ARG A 488 -5.55 -23.05 5.61
N ARG A 489 -4.80 -21.94 5.58
CA ARG A 489 -3.33 -21.95 5.68
C ARG A 489 -2.84 -22.57 6.99
N ALA A 490 -3.60 -22.48 8.08
CA ALA A 490 -3.20 -23.06 9.35
C ALA A 490 -3.20 -24.61 9.34
N ASN A 491 -4.01 -25.24 8.47
CA ASN A 491 -4.20 -26.69 8.40
C ASN A 491 -2.90 -27.46 8.20
N LEU A 492 -2.82 -28.70 8.70
CA LEU A 492 -1.61 -29.52 8.61
C LEU A 492 -1.17 -29.74 7.15
N HIS A 493 -2.13 -30.05 6.30
CA HIS A 493 -1.97 -30.17 4.85
C HIS A 493 -2.73 -29.03 4.19
N VAL A 494 -2.00 -28.14 3.52
CA VAL A 494 -2.56 -26.99 2.82
C VAL A 494 -2.48 -27.25 1.33
N ASP A 495 -3.62 -27.21 0.65
CA ASP A 495 -3.62 -27.09 -0.79
C ASP A 495 -3.24 -25.64 -1.16
N ARG A 496 -2.10 -25.48 -1.83
CA ARG A 496 -1.53 -24.17 -2.19
C ARG A 496 -2.32 -23.47 -3.28
N HIS A 497 -3.16 -24.17 -4.03
CA HIS A 497 -3.95 -23.59 -5.11
C HIS A 497 -5.19 -22.83 -4.60
N VAL A 498 -5.62 -23.09 -3.36
CA VAL A 498 -6.84 -22.51 -2.78
C VAL A 498 -6.55 -21.44 -1.72
N VAL A 499 -5.28 -21.17 -1.44
CA VAL A 499 -4.79 -20.14 -0.51
C VAL A 499 -3.91 -19.14 -1.24
N SER A 500 -3.71 -17.96 -0.65
CA SER A 500 -2.80 -16.96 -1.23
C SER A 500 -1.34 -17.43 -1.20
N SER A 501 -0.46 -16.84 -2.00
CA SER A 501 0.97 -17.21 -2.00
C SER A 501 1.70 -16.80 -0.72
N ASP A 502 2.85 -17.43 -0.45
CA ASP A 502 3.69 -17.07 0.71
C ASP A 502 4.23 -15.64 0.58
N GLY A 503 4.59 -15.21 -0.63
CA GLY A 503 5.02 -13.83 -0.92
C GLY A 503 3.95 -12.79 -0.57
N PHE A 504 2.69 -13.04 -0.97
CA PHE A 504 1.57 -12.18 -0.62
C PHE A 504 1.39 -12.05 0.90
N MET A 505 1.34 -13.18 1.60
CA MET A 505 1.14 -13.21 3.05
C MET A 505 2.31 -12.61 3.83
N LEU A 506 3.55 -12.78 3.37
CA LEU A 506 4.73 -12.13 3.96
C LEU A 506 4.66 -10.62 3.81
N ASN A 507 4.39 -10.12 2.59
CA ASN A 507 4.28 -8.68 2.33
C ASN A 507 3.14 -8.04 3.14
N LEU A 508 1.96 -8.66 3.16
CA LEU A 508 0.83 -8.20 3.96
C LEU A 508 1.19 -8.18 5.46
N SER A 509 1.81 -9.24 5.97
CA SER A 509 2.20 -9.29 7.39
C SER A 509 3.16 -8.17 7.77
N VAL A 510 4.15 -7.87 6.93
CA VAL A 510 5.10 -6.77 7.17
C VAL A 510 4.36 -5.43 7.20
N VAL A 511 3.46 -5.20 6.26
CA VAL A 511 2.68 -3.95 6.20
C VAL A 511 1.77 -3.81 7.42
N MET A 512 1.04 -4.85 7.81
CA MET A 512 0.14 -4.83 8.98
C MET A 512 0.91 -4.63 10.30
N GLN A 513 2.10 -5.22 10.43
CA GLN A 513 2.99 -4.97 11.57
C GLN A 513 3.47 -3.52 11.62
N LYS A 514 3.85 -2.92 10.48
CA LYS A 514 4.21 -1.49 10.40
C LYS A 514 3.02 -0.59 10.76
N LEU A 515 1.79 -0.96 10.41
CA LEU A 515 0.57 -0.26 10.82
C LEU A 515 0.34 -0.31 12.34
N CYS A 516 0.79 -1.39 13.00
CA CYS A 516 0.68 -1.55 14.44
C CYS A 516 1.80 -0.88 15.26
N ASP A 517 2.85 -0.32 14.65
CA ASP A 517 4.01 0.24 15.36
C ASP A 517 3.65 1.30 16.43
N LYS A 518 2.56 2.04 16.22
CA LYS A 518 2.09 3.07 17.17
C LYS A 518 0.99 2.60 18.12
N ILE A 519 0.56 1.34 18.02
CA ILE A 519 -0.47 0.78 18.89
C ILE A 519 0.19 0.25 20.15
N LYS A 520 -0.17 0.83 21.30
CA LYS A 520 0.27 0.29 22.60
C LYS A 520 -0.60 -0.91 22.96
N PRO A 521 -0.04 -1.99 23.55
CA PRO A 521 -0.81 -3.12 24.05
C PRO A 521 -1.98 -2.74 24.96
N SER A 522 -1.84 -1.68 25.77
CA SER A 522 -2.90 -1.18 26.65
C SER A 522 -4.10 -0.53 25.93
N MET A 523 -3.97 -0.22 24.63
CA MET A 523 -5.06 0.34 23.81
C MET A 523 -5.97 -0.74 23.20
N VAL A 524 -5.60 -2.01 23.34
CA VAL A 524 -6.32 -3.15 22.78
C VAL A 524 -7.36 -3.63 23.79
N ASP A 525 -8.64 -3.62 23.43
CA ASP A 525 -9.75 -4.03 24.29
C ASP A 525 -9.62 -5.52 24.69
N PRO A 526 -9.44 -5.84 25.99
CA PRO A 526 -9.39 -7.22 26.51
C PRO A 526 -10.63 -8.05 26.14
N HIS A 527 -11.80 -7.42 26.02
CA HIS A 527 -13.07 -8.11 25.83
C HIS A 527 -13.44 -8.30 24.36
N TYR A 528 -12.59 -7.87 23.42
CA TYR A 528 -12.90 -7.91 22.00
C TYR A 528 -13.20 -9.32 21.48
N LEU A 529 -12.48 -10.34 21.97
CA LEU A 529 -12.66 -11.74 21.58
C LEU A 529 -14.02 -12.33 21.97
N TYR A 530 -14.74 -11.69 22.90
CA TYR A 530 -16.11 -12.07 23.28
C TYR A 530 -17.17 -11.37 22.43
N ARG A 531 -16.82 -10.39 21.60
CA ARG A 531 -17.83 -9.63 20.84
C ARG A 531 -18.38 -10.48 19.69
N PRO A 532 -19.71 -10.62 19.57
CA PRO A 532 -20.32 -11.38 18.47
C PRO A 532 -20.07 -10.71 17.10
N ASN A 533 -19.95 -9.38 17.05
CA ASN A 533 -19.69 -8.61 15.83
C ASN A 533 -18.19 -8.40 15.56
N SER A 534 -17.32 -9.30 16.05
CA SER A 534 -15.89 -9.23 15.79
C SER A 534 -15.59 -9.52 14.32
N ARG A 535 -14.78 -8.67 13.68
CA ARG A 535 -14.23 -8.94 12.33
C ARG A 535 -13.20 -10.07 12.33
N LEU A 536 -12.68 -10.43 13.50
CA LEU A 536 -11.81 -11.58 13.64
C LEU A 536 -12.70 -12.82 13.72
N GLU A 537 -12.93 -13.44 12.57
CA GLU A 537 -13.65 -14.71 12.48
C GLU A 537 -12.72 -15.84 12.94
N LEU A 538 -12.83 -16.20 14.21
CA LEU A 538 -12.20 -17.40 14.75
C LEU A 538 -13.15 -18.57 14.49
N THR A 539 -12.66 -19.58 13.77
CA THR A 539 -13.44 -20.81 13.53
C THR A 539 -13.88 -21.40 14.86
N SER A 540 -15.09 -21.96 14.93
CA SER A 540 -15.60 -22.60 16.16
C SER A 540 -14.72 -23.75 16.68
N SER A 541 -13.82 -24.26 15.84
CA SER A 541 -12.84 -25.30 16.17
C SER A 541 -11.54 -24.79 16.79
N GLU A 542 -11.28 -23.47 16.77
CA GLU A 542 -10.04 -22.90 17.30
C GLU A 542 -9.95 -23.14 18.81
N THR A 543 -8.83 -23.73 19.21
CA THR A 543 -8.56 -24.03 20.61
C THR A 543 -8.17 -22.75 21.35
N ARG A 544 -8.70 -22.58 22.56
CA ARG A 544 -8.44 -21.42 23.44
C ARG A 544 -7.62 -21.83 24.65
N ILE A 545 -6.75 -20.97 25.19
CA ILE A 545 -5.78 -21.35 26.24
C ILE A 545 -6.40 -22.19 27.37
N CYS A 546 -7.44 -21.67 28.03
CA CYS A 546 -8.08 -22.32 29.18
C CYS A 546 -9.62 -22.17 29.15
N CYS A 547 -10.23 -22.22 27.97
CA CYS A 547 -11.65 -21.91 27.79
C CYS A 547 -12.36 -22.99 26.96
N SER A 548 -13.33 -23.69 27.57
CA SER A 548 -14.23 -24.59 26.84
C SER A 548 -15.29 -23.81 26.06
N SER A 549 -15.80 -24.36 24.96
CA SER A 549 -16.84 -23.68 24.15
C SER A 549 -18.10 -23.34 24.95
N LYS A 550 -18.51 -24.19 25.90
CA LYS A 550 -19.65 -23.91 26.79
C LYS A 550 -19.36 -22.75 27.75
N TRP A 551 -18.18 -22.78 28.38
CA TRP A 551 -17.78 -21.71 29.29
C TRP A 551 -17.63 -20.36 28.56
N PHE A 552 -17.17 -20.38 27.29
CA PHE A 552 -17.14 -19.21 26.42
C PHE A 552 -18.53 -18.61 26.22
N THR A 553 -19.52 -19.41 25.80
CA THR A 553 -20.89 -18.92 25.53
C THR A 553 -21.57 -18.40 26.79
N ASP A 554 -21.39 -19.08 27.93
CA ASP A 554 -21.95 -18.66 29.22
C ASP A 554 -21.36 -17.30 29.64
N THR A 555 -20.04 -17.13 29.47
CA THR A 555 -19.33 -15.89 29.79
C THR A 555 -19.72 -14.74 28.85
N GLN A 556 -19.84 -15.02 27.55
CA GLN A 556 -20.28 -14.05 26.56
C GLN A 556 -21.67 -13.51 26.92
N SER A 557 -22.64 -14.38 27.21
CA SER A 557 -24.01 -13.99 27.61
C SER A 557 -24.01 -13.11 28.88
N GLN A 558 -23.15 -13.42 29.86
CA GLN A 558 -22.99 -12.59 31.06
C GLN A 558 -22.44 -11.21 30.74
N LEU A 559 -21.42 -11.10 29.88
CA LEU A 559 -20.82 -9.83 29.49
C LEU A 559 -21.77 -8.97 28.63
N GLU A 560 -22.59 -9.60 27.79
CA GLU A 560 -23.68 -8.95 27.04
C GLU A 560 -24.74 -8.39 27.99
N THR A 561 -25.20 -9.20 28.95
CA THR A 561 -26.21 -8.77 29.95
C THR A 561 -25.71 -7.61 30.80
N ARG A 562 -24.41 -7.56 31.10
CA ARG A 562 -23.77 -6.45 31.85
C ARG A 562 -23.50 -5.22 30.98
N GLY A 563 -23.76 -5.26 29.68
CA GLY A 563 -23.50 -4.16 28.76
C GLY A 563 -22.01 -3.90 28.47
N VAL A 564 -21.10 -4.78 28.91
CA VAL A 564 -19.65 -4.61 28.71
C VAL A 564 -19.28 -4.70 27.22
N LEU A 565 -20.00 -5.54 26.49
CA LEU A 565 -19.83 -5.72 25.04
C LEU A 565 -20.61 -4.68 24.22
N SER A 566 -21.30 -3.72 24.87
CA SER A 566 -21.97 -2.63 24.18
C SER A 566 -20.99 -1.49 23.91
N GLY A 567 -20.86 -1.07 22.65
CA GLY A 567 -19.95 0.01 22.26
C GLY A 567 -19.30 -0.20 20.89
N GLN A 568 -18.83 0.89 20.29
CA GLN A 568 -18.08 0.83 19.05
C GLN A 568 -16.67 0.29 19.31
N VAL A 569 -16.25 -0.65 18.46
CA VAL A 569 -14.90 -1.20 18.50
C VAL A 569 -13.91 -0.14 18.04
N LYS A 570 -12.78 -0.03 18.75
CA LYS A 570 -11.71 0.90 18.40
C LYS A 570 -10.78 0.29 17.35
N PHE A 571 -10.39 1.09 16.36
CA PHE A 571 -9.44 0.70 15.32
C PHE A 571 -8.16 0.03 15.84
N PRO A 572 -7.47 0.53 16.90
CA PRO A 572 -6.25 -0.11 17.39
C PRO A 572 -6.45 -1.57 17.83
N THR A 573 -7.64 -1.89 18.36
CA THR A 573 -7.98 -3.26 18.78
C THR A 573 -8.10 -4.19 17.58
N GLU A 574 -8.89 -3.79 16.57
CA GLU A 574 -9.08 -4.60 15.35
C GLU A 574 -7.78 -4.77 14.59
N CYS A 575 -7.06 -3.66 14.34
CA CYS A 575 -5.80 -3.69 13.60
C CYS A 575 -4.77 -4.59 14.28
N PHE A 576 -4.61 -4.49 15.60
CA PHE A 576 -3.65 -5.32 16.34
C PHE A 576 -3.99 -6.80 16.27
N LEU A 577 -5.23 -7.19 16.60
CA LEU A 577 -5.63 -8.60 16.65
C LEU A 577 -5.71 -9.26 15.26
N MET A 578 -6.12 -8.51 14.23
CA MET A 578 -6.04 -8.98 12.84
C MET A 578 -4.58 -9.15 12.39
N THR A 579 -3.67 -8.28 12.86
CA THR A 579 -2.24 -8.44 12.59
C THR A 579 -1.67 -9.68 13.26
N VAL A 580 -2.09 -10.02 14.49
CA VAL A 580 -1.71 -11.29 15.14
C VAL A 580 -2.13 -12.48 14.29
N HIS A 581 -3.37 -12.49 13.80
CA HIS A 581 -3.87 -13.56 12.94
C HIS A 581 -3.10 -13.62 11.62
N CYS A 582 -2.83 -12.47 10.98
CA CYS A 582 -2.00 -12.42 9.78
C CYS A 582 -0.61 -13.01 10.01
N VAL A 583 0.07 -12.61 11.10
CA VAL A 583 1.41 -13.09 11.46
C VAL A 583 1.40 -14.60 11.68
N HIS A 584 0.37 -15.15 12.34
CA HIS A 584 0.20 -16.60 12.48
C HIS A 584 0.06 -17.30 11.13
N LEU A 585 -0.90 -16.88 10.28
CA LEU A 585 -1.13 -17.49 8.97
C LEU A 585 0.09 -17.38 8.05
N THR A 586 0.92 -16.36 8.22
CA THR A 586 2.15 -16.15 7.45
C THR A 586 3.30 -17.00 7.97
N TRP A 587 3.71 -16.83 9.23
CA TRP A 587 4.95 -17.44 9.74
C TRP A 587 4.81 -18.94 9.98
N THR A 588 3.68 -19.39 10.53
CA THR A 588 3.45 -20.82 10.78
C THR A 588 3.46 -21.62 9.47
N THR A 589 3.02 -21.02 8.36
CA THR A 589 3.09 -21.68 7.04
C THR A 589 4.42 -21.54 6.35
N ALA A 590 5.04 -20.36 6.38
CA ALA A 590 6.35 -20.13 5.76
C ALA A 590 7.44 -21.02 6.39
N ILE A 591 7.48 -21.12 7.73
CA ILE A 591 8.42 -21.98 8.46
C ILE A 591 8.19 -23.46 8.09
N ARG A 592 6.92 -23.87 8.03
CA ARG A 592 6.56 -25.25 7.70
C ARG A 592 6.95 -25.61 6.27
N HIS A 593 6.67 -24.71 5.32
CA HIS A 593 7.07 -24.86 3.92
C HIS A 593 8.58 -25.03 3.80
N LEU A 594 9.36 -24.15 4.44
CA LEU A 594 10.82 -24.26 4.41
C LEU A 594 11.30 -25.61 5.00
N ARG A 595 10.70 -26.06 6.11
CA ARG A 595 11.01 -27.37 6.71
C ARG A 595 10.62 -28.54 5.81
N GLU A 596 9.55 -28.44 5.03
CA GLU A 596 9.13 -29.45 4.05
C GLU A 596 10.13 -29.53 2.88
N LEU A 597 10.50 -28.38 2.31
CA LEU A 597 11.49 -28.31 1.23
C LEU A 597 12.85 -28.87 1.67
N ARG A 598 13.31 -28.52 2.88
CA ARG A 598 14.55 -29.09 3.48
C ARG A 598 14.46 -30.61 3.63
N ARG A 599 13.33 -31.13 4.12
CA ARG A 599 13.10 -32.58 4.29
C ARG A 599 13.10 -33.31 2.96
N GLU A 600 12.42 -32.76 1.96
CA GLU A 600 12.39 -33.33 0.61
C GLU A 600 13.78 -33.34 -0.03
N LEU A 601 14.54 -32.25 0.10
CA LEU A 601 15.90 -32.15 -0.40
C LEU A 601 16.82 -33.19 0.24
N TYR A 602 16.69 -33.39 1.56
CA TYR A 602 17.42 -34.43 2.27
C TYR A 602 17.06 -35.84 1.76
N GLN A 603 15.77 -36.12 1.52
CA GLN A 603 15.32 -37.42 1.00
C GLN A 603 15.88 -37.69 -0.41
N ILE A 604 15.84 -36.70 -1.31
CA ILE A 604 16.40 -36.83 -2.67
C ILE A 604 17.90 -37.11 -2.59
N ARG A 605 18.64 -36.34 -1.78
CA ARG A 605 20.09 -36.54 -1.57
C ARG A 605 20.40 -37.92 -1.03
N ARG A 606 19.60 -38.41 -0.08
CA ARG A 606 19.74 -39.76 0.47
C ARG A 606 19.53 -40.83 -0.60
N ASN A 607 18.49 -40.71 -1.42
CA ASN A 607 18.20 -41.68 -2.49
C ASN A 607 19.30 -41.70 -3.56
N LEU A 608 19.82 -40.53 -3.94
CA LEU A 608 20.94 -40.41 -4.86
C LEU A 608 22.23 -41.03 -4.32
N ARG A 609 22.51 -40.86 -3.01
CA ARG A 609 23.68 -41.45 -2.34
C ARG A 609 23.61 -42.97 -2.23
N LEU A 610 22.41 -43.51 -1.98
CA LEU A 610 22.21 -44.96 -1.84
C LEU A 610 22.31 -45.70 -3.19
N GLY A 611 22.22 -45.00 -4.33
CA GLY A 611 22.42 -45.60 -5.66
C GLY A 611 21.33 -46.59 -6.08
N ASN A 612 20.25 -46.73 -5.31
CA ASN A 612 19.17 -47.72 -5.52
C ASN A 612 18.18 -47.33 -6.65
N VAL A 613 18.58 -46.42 -7.55
CA VAL A 613 17.70 -45.86 -8.59
C VAL A 613 18.32 -46.03 -9.98
N PRO A 614 17.53 -46.41 -11.00
CA PRO A 614 18.00 -46.48 -12.39
C PRO A 614 18.66 -45.18 -12.87
N SER A 615 19.59 -45.27 -13.82
CA SER A 615 20.37 -44.12 -14.30
C SER A 615 19.54 -42.94 -14.81
N GLN A 616 18.45 -43.22 -15.54
CA GLN A 616 17.51 -42.19 -16.02
C GLN A 616 16.81 -41.46 -14.86
N VAL A 617 16.35 -42.21 -13.86
CA VAL A 617 15.72 -41.65 -12.66
C VAL A 617 16.74 -40.86 -11.84
N SER A 618 17.98 -41.34 -11.73
CA SER A 618 19.08 -40.63 -11.08
C SER A 618 19.35 -39.27 -11.73
N GLN A 619 19.36 -39.18 -13.06
CA GLN A 619 19.55 -37.91 -13.77
C GLN A 619 18.39 -36.93 -13.51
N GLN A 620 17.14 -37.40 -13.53
CA GLN A 620 15.97 -36.58 -13.18
C GLN A 620 16.03 -36.08 -11.73
N LEU A 621 16.39 -36.96 -10.80
CA LEU A 621 16.54 -36.63 -9.38
C LEU A 621 17.66 -35.59 -9.15
N LYS A 622 18.78 -35.66 -9.87
CA LYS A 622 19.83 -34.62 -9.80
C LYS A 622 19.33 -33.25 -10.26
N GLY A 623 18.56 -33.21 -11.34
CA GLY A 623 17.92 -31.97 -11.80
C GLY A 623 16.95 -31.41 -10.76
N ARG A 624 16.15 -32.28 -10.15
CA ARG A 624 15.21 -31.92 -9.08
C ARG A 624 15.90 -31.45 -7.81
N GLU A 625 16.99 -32.12 -7.42
CA GLU A 625 17.85 -31.71 -6.30
C GLU A 625 18.39 -30.30 -6.51
N SER A 626 18.92 -29.99 -7.70
CA SER A 626 19.48 -28.67 -8.00
C SER A 626 18.44 -27.56 -7.88
N VAL A 627 17.24 -27.78 -8.44
CA VAL A 627 16.13 -26.82 -8.35
C VAL A 627 15.68 -26.63 -6.90
N LEU A 628 15.50 -27.72 -6.16
CA LEU A 628 15.03 -27.68 -4.78
C LEU A 628 16.06 -27.04 -3.84
N GLN A 629 17.36 -27.30 -4.03
CA GLN A 629 18.42 -26.62 -3.27
C GLN A 629 18.37 -25.10 -3.48
N LYS A 630 18.16 -24.64 -4.70
CA LYS A 630 18.07 -23.20 -5.00
C LYS A 630 16.82 -22.57 -4.42
N MET A 631 15.70 -23.30 -4.42
CA MET A 631 14.46 -22.85 -3.76
C MET A 631 14.65 -22.73 -2.24
N VAL A 632 15.27 -23.72 -1.60
CA VAL A 632 15.62 -23.67 -0.17
C VAL A 632 16.53 -22.49 0.12
N THR A 633 17.62 -22.32 -0.63
CA THR A 633 18.57 -21.20 -0.42
C THR A 633 17.93 -19.83 -0.64
N ASN A 634 17.09 -19.67 -1.67
CA ASN A 634 16.40 -18.40 -1.90
C ASN A 634 15.37 -18.10 -0.80
N MET A 635 14.57 -19.09 -0.39
CA MET A 635 13.61 -18.92 0.72
C MET A 635 14.33 -18.64 2.05
N GLU A 636 15.45 -19.30 2.32
CA GLU A 636 16.31 -19.00 3.47
C GLU A 636 16.83 -17.57 3.42
N GLY A 637 17.38 -17.11 2.28
CA GLY A 637 17.85 -15.74 2.15
C GLY A 637 16.74 -14.70 2.32
N LEU A 638 15.55 -14.96 1.79
CA LEU A 638 14.40 -14.03 1.93
C LEU A 638 13.83 -13.96 3.35
N ILE A 639 13.94 -15.05 4.13
CA ILE A 639 13.29 -15.16 5.44
C ILE A 639 14.27 -14.97 6.59
N LEU A 640 15.46 -15.56 6.51
CA LEU A 640 16.47 -15.60 7.58
C LEU A 640 17.51 -14.48 7.46
N GLU A 641 17.83 -14.04 6.23
CA GLU A 641 18.83 -12.98 6.01
C GLU A 641 18.18 -11.57 5.97
N ASP A 642 16.86 -11.48 5.78
CA ASP A 642 16.10 -10.23 5.86
C ASP A 642 15.93 -9.77 7.32
N THR A 643 16.99 -9.15 7.85
CA THR A 643 17.02 -8.61 9.21
C THR A 643 15.96 -7.56 9.49
N GLU A 644 15.48 -6.82 8.48
CA GLU A 644 14.39 -5.84 8.64
C GLU A 644 13.08 -6.56 8.97
N THR A 645 12.71 -7.57 8.17
CA THR A 645 11.48 -8.35 8.36
C THR A 645 11.52 -9.15 9.66
N LEU A 646 12.65 -9.78 9.99
CA LEU A 646 12.82 -10.51 11.24
C LEU A 646 12.77 -9.59 12.46
N GLY A 647 13.45 -8.44 12.42
CA GLY A 647 13.45 -7.47 13.50
C GLY A 647 12.07 -6.86 13.75
N LEU A 648 11.32 -6.57 12.68
CA LEU A 648 9.93 -6.11 12.75
C LEU A 648 9.03 -7.18 13.40
N THR A 649 9.15 -8.43 12.93
CA THR A 649 8.36 -9.56 13.46
C THR A 649 8.67 -9.82 14.93
N MET A 650 9.94 -9.80 15.32
CA MET A 650 10.32 -9.92 16.72
C MET A 650 9.73 -8.80 17.57
N THR A 651 9.81 -7.55 17.08
CA THR A 651 9.25 -6.39 17.78
C THR A 651 7.75 -6.53 17.98
N PHE A 652 7.01 -6.95 16.95
CA PHE A 652 5.57 -7.18 17.04
C PHE A 652 5.22 -8.33 17.98
N LEU A 653 5.91 -9.46 17.91
CA LEU A 653 5.68 -10.59 18.82
C LEU A 653 6.01 -10.26 20.28
N CYS A 654 7.00 -9.39 20.54
CA CYS A 654 7.20 -8.84 21.89
C CYS A 654 6.02 -7.97 22.35
N GLN A 655 5.36 -7.23 21.46
CA GLN A 655 4.13 -6.49 21.80
C GLN A 655 2.97 -7.44 22.09
N LEU A 656 2.84 -8.53 21.33
CA LEU A 656 1.87 -9.59 21.60
C LEU A 656 2.11 -10.25 22.97
N ALA A 657 3.36 -10.61 23.27
CA ALA A 657 3.73 -11.15 24.58
C ALA A 657 3.36 -10.19 25.72
N ARG A 658 3.64 -8.89 25.55
CA ARG A 658 3.22 -7.86 26.53
C ARG A 658 1.71 -7.79 26.67
N TRP A 659 0.98 -7.81 25.56
CA TRP A 659 -0.49 -7.82 25.59
C TRP A 659 -1.04 -9.03 26.34
N LEU A 660 -0.47 -10.22 26.14
CA LEU A 660 -0.82 -11.45 26.88
C LEU A 660 -0.53 -11.32 28.38
N CYS A 661 0.60 -10.71 28.76
CA CYS A 661 0.91 -10.40 30.15
C CYS A 661 -0.14 -9.47 30.79
N LEU A 662 -0.63 -8.46 30.05
CA LEU A 662 -1.70 -7.58 30.52
C LEU A 662 -3.02 -8.34 30.73
N GLN A 663 -3.32 -9.35 29.91
CA GLN A 663 -4.51 -10.18 30.12
C GLN A 663 -4.41 -11.04 31.38
N LEU A 664 -3.19 -11.37 31.84
CA LEU A 664 -2.94 -12.11 33.09
C LEU A 664 -2.93 -11.22 34.32
N ALA A 665 -2.37 -10.02 34.21
CA ALA A 665 -2.17 -9.10 35.34
C ALA A 665 -3.40 -8.21 35.61
N GLY A 666 -4.14 -7.86 34.55
CA GLY A 666 -5.17 -6.83 34.56
C GLY A 666 -4.70 -5.51 33.91
N PRO A 667 -5.63 -4.58 33.64
CA PRO A 667 -5.37 -3.40 32.81
C PRO A 667 -4.43 -2.36 33.45
N ASP A 668 -4.31 -2.35 34.78
CA ASP A 668 -3.54 -1.35 35.54
C ASP A 668 -2.12 -1.83 35.91
N GLU A 669 -1.78 -3.09 35.63
CA GLU A 669 -0.47 -3.66 35.95
C GLU A 669 0.38 -3.87 34.69
N GLU A 670 1.64 -3.43 34.70
CA GLU A 670 2.56 -3.62 33.56
C GLU A 670 3.05 -5.06 33.39
N SER A 671 2.99 -5.87 34.45
CA SER A 671 3.44 -7.26 34.47
C SER A 671 2.70 -8.06 35.55
N PRO A 672 2.42 -9.35 35.34
CA PRO A 672 1.75 -10.17 36.35
C PRO A 672 2.63 -10.34 37.59
N SER A 673 2.05 -10.15 38.77
CA SER A 673 2.72 -10.49 40.03
C SER A 673 2.91 -12.00 40.15
N LEU A 674 4.10 -12.45 40.56
CA LEU A 674 4.40 -13.86 40.82
C LEU A 674 4.38 -14.14 42.34
N PRO A 675 3.79 -15.27 42.79
CA PRO A 675 3.15 -16.34 42.01
C PRO A 675 1.81 -15.91 41.38
N LEU A 676 1.46 -16.53 40.25
CA LEU A 676 0.19 -16.27 39.56
C LEU A 676 -1.01 -16.70 40.43
N PRO A 677 -2.16 -16.03 40.31
CA PRO A 677 -3.38 -16.41 41.02
C PRO A 677 -3.85 -17.82 40.60
N GLU A 678 -4.45 -18.56 41.55
CA GLU A 678 -4.97 -19.91 41.28
C GLU A 678 -6.13 -19.90 40.25
N SER A 679 -6.92 -18.83 40.21
CA SER A 679 -7.97 -18.64 39.21
C SER A 679 -7.43 -17.92 37.98
N VAL A 680 -7.54 -18.55 36.81
CA VAL A 680 -7.13 -17.94 35.53
C VAL A 680 -8.08 -16.80 35.16
N PRO A 681 -7.56 -15.59 34.85
CA PRO A 681 -8.37 -14.47 34.38
C PRO A 681 -9.18 -14.82 33.13
N VAL A 682 -10.40 -14.28 33.07
CA VAL A 682 -11.38 -14.60 32.03
C VAL A 682 -10.92 -14.10 30.66
N GLU A 683 -10.24 -12.97 30.64
CA GLU A 683 -9.67 -12.30 29.49
C GLU A 683 -8.50 -13.08 28.89
N PHE A 684 -7.69 -13.75 29.73
CA PHE A 684 -6.59 -14.60 29.27
C PHE A 684 -7.06 -15.98 28.81
N ALA A 685 -8.01 -16.58 29.53
CA ALA A 685 -8.45 -17.95 29.24
C ALA A 685 -9.04 -18.13 27.84
N VAL A 686 -9.69 -17.09 27.30
CA VAL A 686 -10.36 -17.09 25.99
C VAL A 686 -9.42 -16.92 24.80
N VAL A 687 -8.20 -16.44 25.04
CA VAL A 687 -7.26 -16.15 23.96
C VAL A 687 -7.00 -17.42 23.14
N PRO A 688 -6.99 -17.36 21.80
CA PRO A 688 -6.65 -18.51 20.97
C PRO A 688 -5.23 -19.01 21.27
N GLU A 689 -5.05 -20.33 21.32
CA GLU A 689 -3.73 -20.93 21.63
C GLU A 689 -2.66 -20.48 20.63
N PHE A 690 -3.02 -20.29 19.36
CA PHE A 690 -2.08 -19.90 18.32
C PHE A 690 -1.39 -18.54 18.58
N PHE A 691 -1.95 -17.68 19.44
CA PHE A 691 -1.32 -16.43 19.86
C PHE A 691 -0.02 -16.70 20.63
N LEU A 692 0.03 -17.77 21.42
CA LEU A 692 1.24 -18.22 22.11
C LEU A 692 2.12 -19.07 21.19
N GLU A 693 1.51 -19.97 20.40
CA GLU A 693 2.26 -20.85 19.50
C GLU A 693 3.08 -20.06 18.49
N VAL A 694 2.53 -18.99 17.90
CA VAL A 694 3.26 -18.17 16.92
C VAL A 694 4.51 -17.51 17.51
N ILE A 695 4.46 -17.10 18.79
CA ILE A 695 5.63 -16.55 19.49
C ILE A 695 6.70 -17.63 19.64
N ALA A 696 6.32 -18.80 20.15
CA ALA A 696 7.25 -19.89 20.39
C ALA A 696 7.85 -20.44 19.08
N ASP A 697 7.03 -20.70 18.07
CA ASP A 697 7.45 -21.23 16.78
C ASP A 697 8.42 -20.28 16.08
N PHE A 698 8.12 -18.97 16.11
CA PHE A 698 9.00 -17.97 15.52
C PHE A 698 10.32 -17.86 16.28
N LEU A 699 10.33 -17.86 17.61
CA LEU A 699 11.56 -17.82 18.41
C LEU A 699 12.44 -19.05 18.19
N ILE A 700 11.83 -20.25 18.14
CA ILE A 700 12.55 -21.49 17.84
C ILE A 700 13.14 -21.43 16.44
N PHE A 701 12.40 -20.90 15.46
CA PHE A 701 12.86 -20.76 14.10
C PHE A 701 14.00 -19.73 13.97
N ALA A 702 13.89 -18.57 14.61
CA ALA A 702 14.89 -17.51 14.55
C ALA A 702 16.18 -17.86 15.31
N ALA A 703 16.13 -18.80 16.26
CA ALA A 703 17.30 -19.28 17.00
C ALA A 703 18.09 -20.39 16.28
N GLN A 704 17.50 -21.03 15.27
CA GLN A 704 18.13 -22.06 14.42
C GLN A 704 18.98 -21.41 13.35
#